data_AF-A0A815Q0T0-F1
#
_entry.id   AF-A0A815Q0T0-F1
#
_cell.length_a   1.000
_cell.length_b   1.000
_cell.length_c   1.000
_cell.angle_alpha   90.00
_cell.angle_beta   90.00
_cell.angle_gamma   90.00
#
_symmetry.space_group_name_H-M   'P 1'
#
loop_
_entity.id
_entity.type
_entity.pdbx_description
1 polymer ?
#
loop_
_entity_poly.entity_id
_entity_poly.type
_entity_poly.pdbx_seq_one_letter_code
_entity_poly.pdbx_strand_id
1 'polypeptide(L)'
;MASASQSNDVSHGKSDEMHLEIFCLLWLDASSGTKEGRDTEPKLRSIINHLKKFHDTAQCQKYIHERSTKERVVMIVSGRFGREIVPSIHHLRQVISIYVYCMDKEGNEKWARNYKKIKAVVVNLDELVSRIKADHKIQKMVEEPLSIIIFTKGGDAGSSTTGLNGEFVFSQLLIDFLIRLQYTEDEKKELIDLCKKQYTGNNDELSNIREFRERYSSNKVLWWYTRESFFYKTLNAALRTPADIHTIFLFRKYIADIQNQLKRHQAKNRLRVYRSQMMSNNELETLKQNCGKFISINSFFSTSSDEQQALSFLKNSDDTENLQAVLFQIDADPKMATAKPFADITELSEFKGEAEVLFMLGSIFRLDSVKRSKNSQVWIIEMTLCNDEEHDLKQVLIDMKEQFMSEGINLQGLAKILRGMSQINLARKYFIRLLEQLQLNDPLRIDLYQDLGELESHAGDLDKSIEWHRKASELRKQIQSTSSSTISKPKNPFKQPSLNDPSQTDLYQDLGKLEAHAGHLDNSTERHRKATEMKNQRQSSSSSSINKPKNPFKPKSNKWKQNAITVAAGNGQGQQLNQLYFPNGIFIDKNKNIFIADFSNHRIVEWKCNAKEGQIIAGRNGEGNRMDQLSYPTDVIVVVDQQNHSIIIVDGANKRVIQWLNQKQQILIDNIDCWGLAMDKDGFLYVSDRERNEVKRWKMGEYDNEGTVVAGGNGQGNKRNQLSYPTFIFVDEDQSVYVSDTGNHRVMKWRKDAKEGTVVAGGNGQGANLNQLSLPYGVIVDNLGRIYVADFRNARVMRWCEGKEEGEIVVSGNGQVNQLNGPCGLSFDDEGNLYVADYSNHRVEKFEIILSMKF
;
A
#
# COMPACT_ATOMS: atom_id res chain seq x y z
N MET A 1 64.99 -51.43 -15.55
CA MET A 1 65.38 -50.23 -16.31
C MET A 1 64.14 -49.38 -16.51
N ALA A 2 64.27 -48.07 -16.22
CA ALA A 2 63.35 -46.94 -16.48
C ALA A 2 61.92 -47.05 -15.90
N SER A 3 61.56 -46.44 -14.77
CA SER A 3 61.46 -45.00 -14.42
C SER A 3 60.47 -44.19 -15.26
N ALA A 4 59.28 -43.94 -14.69
CA ALA A 4 58.57 -42.66 -14.80
C ALA A 4 57.46 -42.61 -13.74
N SER A 5 57.83 -42.09 -12.57
CA SER A 5 56.92 -41.57 -11.55
C SER A 5 56.25 -40.30 -12.08
N GLN A 6 54.94 -40.35 -12.33
CA GLN A 6 54.13 -39.12 -12.40
C GLN A 6 53.54 -38.87 -11.01
N SER A 7 54.08 -37.82 -10.40
CA SER A 7 53.63 -37.21 -9.17
C SER A 7 52.18 -36.76 -9.30
N ASN A 8 51.38 -37.18 -8.32
CA ASN A 8 50.15 -36.51 -7.93
C ASN A 8 50.46 -35.04 -7.64
N ASP A 9 49.96 -34.14 -8.47
CA ASP A 9 49.69 -32.78 -8.06
C ASP A 9 48.17 -32.64 -7.93
N VAL A 10 47.71 -32.89 -6.70
CA VAL A 10 46.41 -32.48 -6.22
C VAL A 10 46.45 -30.95 -6.23
N SER A 11 45.82 -30.33 -7.23
CA SER A 11 45.60 -28.88 -7.22
C SER A 11 44.59 -28.53 -6.13
N HIS A 12 45.10 -28.40 -4.91
CA HIS A 12 44.48 -27.62 -3.85
C HIS A 12 44.24 -26.20 -4.35
N GLY A 13 43.02 -25.72 -4.12
CA GLY A 13 42.67 -24.30 -4.16
C GLY A 13 42.49 -23.73 -5.55
N LYS A 14 41.35 -24.00 -6.20
CA LYS A 14 40.75 -22.94 -7.01
C LYS A 14 40.30 -21.86 -6.03
N SER A 15 41.08 -20.79 -6.03
CA SER A 15 40.89 -19.57 -5.25
C SER A 15 39.44 -19.10 -5.20
N ASP A 16 38.98 -18.69 -4.03
CA ASP A 16 37.75 -17.92 -3.79
C ASP A 16 37.57 -16.81 -4.84
N GLU A 17 36.92 -17.12 -5.96
CA GLU A 17 36.56 -16.13 -6.96
C GLU A 17 35.34 -15.35 -6.47
N MET A 18 35.63 -14.30 -5.73
CA MET A 18 34.62 -13.47 -5.12
C MET A 18 34.15 -12.35 -6.06
N HIS A 19 32.83 -12.28 -6.22
CA HIS A 19 32.15 -11.26 -7.01
C HIS A 19 31.38 -10.27 -6.13
N LEU A 20 31.45 -9.00 -6.50
CA LEU A 20 31.06 -7.82 -5.71
C LEU A 20 29.73 -7.20 -6.16
N GLU A 21 28.73 -8.04 -6.45
CA GLU A 21 27.45 -7.64 -7.07
C GLU A 21 26.61 -6.63 -6.29
N ILE A 22 26.88 -6.45 -4.99
CA ILE A 22 26.22 -5.45 -4.15
C ILE A 22 26.82 -4.04 -4.29
N PHE A 23 28.00 -3.92 -4.89
CA PHE A 23 28.72 -2.66 -5.03
C PHE A 23 28.58 -2.12 -6.45
N CYS A 24 28.59 -0.79 -6.58
CA CYS A 24 28.78 -0.13 -7.87
C CYS A 24 30.23 0.34 -7.97
N LEU A 25 30.95 -0.13 -8.98
CA LEU A 25 32.32 0.28 -9.25
C LEU A 25 32.30 1.42 -10.26
N LEU A 26 32.74 2.61 -9.85
CA LEU A 26 32.92 3.74 -10.75
C LEU A 26 34.39 3.83 -11.11
N TRP A 27 34.69 3.87 -12.40
CA TRP A 27 36.03 4.09 -12.91
C TRP A 27 36.08 5.45 -13.61
N LEU A 28 36.70 6.41 -12.94
CA LEU A 28 36.96 7.76 -13.44
C LEU A 28 38.36 7.79 -14.04
N ASP A 29 38.47 8.33 -15.25
CA ASP A 29 39.65 8.23 -16.13
C ASP A 29 39.77 6.90 -16.87
N ALA A 30 38.62 6.35 -17.30
CA ALA A 30 38.64 5.26 -18.25
C ALA A 30 39.19 5.78 -19.59
N SER A 31 40.46 5.58 -19.90
CA SER A 31 41.02 6.05 -21.18
C SER A 31 40.47 5.19 -22.32
N SER A 32 39.36 5.64 -22.92
CA SER A 32 38.69 4.97 -24.02
C SER A 32 39.55 5.05 -25.29
N GLY A 33 40.48 4.11 -25.45
CA GLY A 33 41.29 3.96 -26.66
C GLY A 33 42.71 3.40 -26.46
N THR A 34 43.25 3.40 -25.24
CA THR A 34 44.61 2.90 -24.95
C THR A 34 44.64 1.36 -24.84
N LYS A 35 45.81 0.74 -25.04
CA LYS A 35 45.98 -0.72 -24.87
C LYS A 35 45.67 -1.15 -23.42
N GLU A 36 46.09 -0.35 -22.44
CA GLU A 36 45.77 -0.53 -21.02
C GLU A 36 44.26 -0.47 -20.74
N GLY A 37 43.51 0.45 -21.36
CA GLY A 37 42.06 0.54 -21.18
C GLY A 37 41.30 -0.68 -21.71
N ARG A 38 41.78 -1.28 -22.81
CA ARG A 38 41.20 -2.50 -23.40
C ARG A 38 41.40 -3.75 -22.53
N ASP A 39 42.51 -3.84 -21.82
CA ASP A 39 42.82 -4.96 -20.93
C ASP A 39 42.23 -4.77 -19.51
N THR A 40 42.01 -3.52 -19.09
CA THR A 40 41.53 -3.18 -17.75
C THR A 40 40.04 -3.47 -17.55
N GLU A 41 39.18 -3.11 -18.51
CA GLU A 41 37.74 -3.30 -18.36
C GLU A 41 37.34 -4.78 -18.19
N PRO A 42 37.82 -5.74 -18.99
CA PRO A 42 37.50 -7.16 -18.80
C PRO A 42 37.92 -7.68 -17.42
N LYS A 43 39.07 -7.24 -16.90
CA LYS A 43 39.60 -7.65 -15.58
C LYS A 43 38.83 -7.05 -14.41
N LEU A 44 38.29 -5.84 -14.55
CA LEU A 44 37.36 -5.28 -13.55
C LEU A 44 35.99 -5.97 -13.66
N ARG A 45 35.52 -6.25 -14.87
CA ARG A 45 34.25 -6.95 -15.09
C ARG A 45 34.26 -8.40 -14.61
N SER A 46 35.42 -9.03 -14.48
CA SER A 46 35.54 -10.37 -13.89
C SER A 46 35.30 -10.39 -12.38
N ILE A 47 35.22 -9.24 -11.69
CA ILE A 47 34.98 -9.19 -10.24
C ILE A 47 33.70 -8.44 -9.87
N ILE A 48 33.15 -7.63 -10.78
CA ILE A 48 31.96 -6.84 -10.53
C ILE A 48 31.18 -6.56 -11.82
N ASN A 49 29.86 -6.72 -11.79
CA ASN A 49 29.02 -6.43 -12.95
C ASN A 49 28.64 -4.94 -13.09
N HIS A 50 28.41 -4.25 -11.97
CA HIS A 50 27.97 -2.84 -11.95
C HIS A 50 29.14 -1.85 -12.14
N LEU A 51 29.86 -1.99 -13.25
CA LEU A 51 30.93 -1.08 -13.65
C LEU A 51 30.37 0.12 -14.44
N LYS A 52 30.63 1.33 -13.98
CA LYS A 52 30.33 2.59 -14.68
C LYS A 52 31.61 3.36 -14.93
N LYS A 53 31.73 3.94 -16.13
CA LYS A 53 32.92 4.67 -16.58
C LYS A 53 32.59 6.15 -16.71
N PHE A 54 33.51 7.00 -16.28
CA PHE A 54 33.41 8.45 -16.40
C PHE A 54 34.72 9.02 -16.94
N HIS A 55 34.59 10.08 -17.73
CA HIS A 55 35.74 10.86 -18.25
C HIS A 55 35.76 12.28 -17.68
N ASP A 56 34.73 12.65 -16.91
CA ASP A 56 34.49 13.99 -16.39
C ASP A 56 34.12 13.92 -14.91
N THR A 57 34.73 14.80 -14.11
CA THR A 57 34.57 14.87 -12.66
C THR A 57 33.19 15.36 -12.27
N ALA A 58 32.63 16.33 -13.00
CA ALA A 58 31.31 16.88 -12.71
C ALA A 58 30.20 15.84 -12.94
N GLN A 59 30.26 15.08 -14.04
CA GLN A 59 29.33 13.99 -14.32
C GLN A 59 29.44 12.87 -13.27
N CYS A 60 30.66 12.46 -12.92
CA CYS A 60 30.88 11.44 -11.90
C CYS A 60 30.34 11.90 -10.53
N GLN A 61 30.63 13.15 -10.15
CA GLN A 61 30.15 13.73 -8.90
C GLN A 61 28.62 13.82 -8.88
N LYS A 62 27.99 14.31 -9.95
CA LYS A 62 26.52 14.36 -10.07
C LYS A 62 25.91 12.97 -9.92
N TYR A 63 26.48 11.97 -10.59
CA TYR A 63 26.05 10.58 -10.48
C TYR A 63 26.09 10.03 -9.05
N ILE A 64 27.10 10.40 -8.26
CA ILE A 64 27.23 9.96 -6.85
C ILE A 64 26.20 10.67 -5.95
N HIS A 65 25.87 11.92 -6.23
CA HIS A 65 24.92 12.71 -5.43
C HIS A 65 23.46 12.35 -5.70
N GLU A 66 23.12 11.94 -6.92
CA GLU A 66 21.76 11.52 -7.30
C GLU A 66 21.40 10.11 -6.77
N ARG A 67 22.39 9.34 -6.31
CA ARG A 67 22.16 7.99 -5.76
C ARG A 67 21.74 8.03 -4.31
N SER A 68 20.98 7.01 -3.91
CA SER A 68 20.56 6.85 -2.52
C SER A 68 21.77 6.65 -1.61
N THR A 69 21.70 7.20 -0.39
CA THR A 69 22.70 6.96 0.67
C THR A 69 22.79 5.49 1.11
N LYS A 70 21.83 4.66 0.68
CA LYS A 70 21.83 3.20 0.86
C LYS A 70 22.72 2.47 -0.14
N GLU A 71 23.04 3.08 -1.27
CA GLU A 71 23.88 2.48 -2.30
C GLU A 71 25.36 2.58 -1.93
N ARG A 72 26.16 1.64 -2.44
CA ARG A 72 27.57 1.46 -2.05
C ARG A 72 28.46 1.61 -3.26
N VAL A 73 29.27 2.66 -3.23
CA VAL A 73 30.12 3.09 -4.33
C VAL A 73 31.57 2.80 -3.99
N VAL A 74 32.19 1.97 -4.83
CA VAL A 74 33.64 1.78 -4.89
C VAL A 74 34.16 2.59 -6.05
N MET A 75 35.22 3.37 -5.85
CA MET A 75 35.78 4.24 -6.88
C MET A 75 37.20 3.85 -7.25
N ILE A 76 37.48 3.85 -8.55
CA ILE A 76 38.82 3.83 -9.12
C ILE A 76 39.04 5.20 -9.79
N VAL A 77 40.09 5.90 -9.37
CA VAL A 77 40.45 7.23 -9.90
C VAL A 77 41.93 7.24 -10.28
N SER A 78 42.32 8.03 -11.27
CA SER A 78 43.74 8.34 -11.48
C SER A 78 44.23 9.40 -10.50
N GLY A 79 45.54 9.58 -10.38
CA GLY A 79 46.12 10.55 -9.43
C GLY A 79 45.66 11.99 -9.64
N ARG A 80 45.49 12.42 -10.90
CA ARG A 80 44.99 13.77 -11.25
C ARG A 80 43.53 13.94 -10.85
N PHE A 81 42.66 13.08 -11.37
CA PHE A 81 41.22 13.17 -11.11
C PHE A 81 40.85 12.89 -9.65
N GLY A 82 41.63 12.04 -8.97
CA GLY A 82 41.50 11.79 -7.55
C GLY A 82 41.67 13.06 -6.71
N ARG A 83 42.70 13.87 -6.99
CA ARG A 83 42.94 15.14 -6.26
C ARG A 83 41.83 16.15 -6.45
N GLU A 84 41.14 16.10 -7.59
CA GLU A 84 40.04 16.99 -7.92
C GLU A 84 38.73 16.57 -7.24
N ILE A 85 38.34 15.29 -7.35
CA ILE A 85 37.02 14.82 -6.92
C ILE A 85 36.97 14.38 -5.46
N VAL A 86 38.03 13.76 -4.92
CA VAL A 86 37.99 13.18 -3.56
C VAL A 86 37.65 14.20 -2.47
N PRO A 87 38.17 15.46 -2.49
CA PRO A 87 37.79 16.46 -1.51
C PRO A 87 36.26 16.68 -1.43
N SER A 88 35.56 16.65 -2.57
CA SER A 88 34.11 16.92 -2.64
C SER A 88 33.23 15.72 -2.31
N ILE A 89 33.75 14.49 -2.31
CA ILE A 89 32.93 13.27 -2.12
C ILE A 89 33.35 12.38 -0.94
N HIS A 90 34.55 12.55 -0.38
CA HIS A 90 35.06 11.62 0.65
C HIS A 90 34.19 11.56 1.91
N HIS A 91 33.44 12.62 2.21
CA HIS A 91 32.54 12.68 3.35
C HIS A 91 31.19 11.96 3.09
N LEU A 92 30.82 11.70 1.83
CA LEU A 92 29.54 11.11 1.46
C LEU A 92 29.43 9.65 1.90
N ARG A 93 28.37 9.28 2.62
CA ARG A 93 28.17 7.94 3.19
C ARG A 93 28.17 6.82 2.15
N GLN A 94 27.62 7.08 0.97
CA GLN A 94 27.54 6.10 -0.12
C GLN A 94 28.90 5.73 -0.72
N VAL A 95 29.90 6.59 -0.62
CA VAL A 95 31.27 6.28 -1.07
C VAL A 95 31.98 5.51 0.04
N ILE A 96 32.30 4.25 -0.21
CA ILE A 96 32.85 3.34 0.82
C ILE A 96 34.35 3.09 0.68
N SER A 97 34.89 3.10 -0.53
CA SER A 97 36.31 2.85 -0.80
C SER A 97 36.72 3.51 -2.10
N ILE A 98 37.92 4.10 -2.08
CA ILE A 98 38.53 4.77 -3.23
C ILE A 98 39.91 4.14 -3.43
N TYR A 99 40.19 3.72 -4.65
CA TYR A 99 41.47 3.18 -5.09
C TYR A 99 42.06 4.13 -6.13
N VAL A 100 43.31 4.51 -5.92
CA VAL A 100 44.02 5.41 -6.85
C VAL A 100 44.87 4.54 -7.75
N TYR A 101 44.51 4.45 -9.03
CA TYR A 101 45.24 3.67 -10.04
C TYR A 101 46.09 4.63 -10.90
N CYS A 102 47.39 4.66 -10.66
CA CYS A 102 48.31 5.58 -11.34
C CYS A 102 49.76 5.10 -11.32
N MET A 103 50.56 5.52 -12.30
CA MET A 103 51.99 5.17 -12.41
C MET A 103 52.87 5.83 -11.34
N ASP A 104 52.56 7.07 -10.95
CA ASP A 104 53.29 7.80 -9.89
C ASP A 104 52.74 7.46 -8.50
N LYS A 105 53.24 6.36 -7.92
CA LYS A 105 52.79 5.86 -6.60
C LYS A 105 53.20 6.80 -5.46
N GLU A 106 54.48 7.14 -5.35
CA GLU A 106 55.02 7.91 -4.22
C GLU A 106 54.40 9.31 -4.10
N GLY A 107 54.18 9.99 -5.24
CA GLY A 107 53.56 11.31 -5.25
C GLY A 107 52.12 11.31 -4.77
N ASN A 108 51.36 10.24 -5.05
CA ASN A 108 49.94 10.12 -4.69
C ASN A 108 49.72 9.49 -3.32
N GLU A 109 50.63 8.67 -2.81
CA GLU A 109 50.53 8.09 -1.45
C GLU A 109 50.53 9.16 -0.35
N LYS A 110 51.38 10.19 -0.47
CA LYS A 110 51.42 11.28 0.52
C LYS A 110 50.09 12.03 0.62
N TRP A 111 49.46 12.28 -0.52
CA TRP A 111 48.14 12.92 -0.59
C TRP A 111 47.03 11.99 -0.10
N ALA A 112 47.08 10.71 -0.49
CA ALA A 112 46.07 9.71 -0.15
C ALA A 112 45.89 9.53 1.35
N ARG A 113 46.98 9.63 2.14
CA ARG A 113 46.96 9.52 3.61
C ARG A 113 46.04 10.52 4.30
N ASN A 114 45.71 11.64 3.66
CA ASN A 114 44.81 12.65 4.21
C ASN A 114 43.33 12.21 4.17
N TYR A 115 42.99 11.12 3.47
CA TYR A 115 41.61 10.67 3.27
C TYR A 115 41.43 9.21 3.66
N LYS A 116 40.71 8.96 4.77
CA LYS A 116 40.47 7.61 5.32
C LYS A 116 39.80 6.62 4.36
N LYS A 117 39.07 7.13 3.35
CA LYS A 117 38.37 6.30 2.37
C LYS A 117 39.25 5.88 1.18
N ILE A 118 40.44 6.47 1.04
CA ILE A 118 41.42 5.98 0.07
C ILE A 118 42.09 4.74 0.68
N LYS A 119 41.85 3.57 0.06
CA LYS A 119 42.33 2.28 0.56
C LYS A 119 43.72 1.92 0.08
N ALA A 120 44.03 2.25 -1.18
CA ALA A 120 45.35 2.01 -1.74
C ALA A 120 45.65 2.94 -2.92
N VAL A 121 46.95 3.18 -3.13
CA VAL A 121 47.51 3.69 -4.38
C VAL A 121 48.24 2.53 -5.05
N VAL A 122 47.79 2.17 -6.25
CA VAL A 122 48.21 0.96 -6.96
C VAL A 122 48.67 1.31 -8.38
N VAL A 123 49.70 0.59 -8.82
CA VAL A 123 50.32 0.74 -10.15
C VAL A 123 49.98 -0.43 -11.07
N ASN A 124 49.53 -1.56 -10.51
CA ASN A 124 49.27 -2.80 -11.21
C ASN A 124 47.79 -3.18 -11.07
N LEU A 125 47.18 -3.57 -12.19
CA LEU A 125 45.79 -3.98 -12.26
C LEU A 125 45.47 -5.28 -11.48
N ASP A 126 46.37 -6.27 -11.48
CA ASP A 126 46.19 -7.50 -10.69
C ASP A 126 46.21 -7.21 -9.18
N GLU A 127 47.08 -6.29 -8.76
CA GLU A 127 47.10 -5.81 -7.38
C GLU A 127 45.81 -5.06 -7.04
N LEU A 128 45.33 -4.17 -7.92
CA LEU A 128 44.07 -3.45 -7.74
C LEU A 128 42.90 -4.41 -7.56
N VAL A 129 42.78 -5.39 -8.47
CA VAL A 129 41.71 -6.40 -8.44
C VAL A 129 41.78 -7.25 -7.18
N SER A 130 42.98 -7.72 -6.80
CA SER A 130 43.19 -8.53 -5.60
C SER A 130 42.82 -7.76 -4.33
N ARG A 131 43.24 -6.49 -4.21
CA ARG A 131 42.89 -5.63 -3.08
C ARG A 131 41.39 -5.36 -2.99
N ILE A 132 40.75 -5.03 -4.11
CA ILE A 132 39.29 -4.83 -4.15
C ILE A 132 38.57 -6.10 -3.66
N LYS A 133 38.98 -7.30 -4.12
CA LYS A 133 38.39 -8.56 -3.63
C LYS A 133 38.61 -8.75 -2.13
N ALA A 134 39.83 -8.52 -1.64
CA ALA A 134 40.17 -8.72 -0.23
C ALA A 134 39.40 -7.75 0.69
N ASP A 135 39.43 -6.45 0.38
CA ASP A 135 38.83 -5.38 1.18
C ASP A 135 37.30 -5.53 1.29
N HIS A 136 36.66 -6.06 0.24
CA HIS A 136 35.22 -6.21 0.16
C HIS A 136 34.71 -7.64 0.45
N LYS A 137 35.58 -8.59 0.82
CA LYS A 137 35.19 -9.94 1.26
C LYS A 137 34.26 -9.93 2.47
N ILE A 138 34.77 -9.31 3.53
CA ILE A 138 34.06 -9.22 4.81
C ILE A 138 32.85 -8.30 4.64
N GLN A 139 32.98 -7.22 3.85
CA GLN A 139 31.85 -6.33 3.57
C GLN A 139 30.73 -7.05 2.81
N LYS A 140 31.02 -7.94 1.86
CA LYS A 140 29.99 -8.78 1.21
C LYS A 140 29.26 -9.67 2.22
N MET A 141 29.99 -10.31 3.13
CA MET A 141 29.39 -11.16 4.17
C MET A 141 28.54 -10.38 5.19
N VAL A 142 28.86 -9.09 5.40
CA VAL A 142 28.16 -8.14 6.29
C VAL A 142 26.98 -7.46 5.59
N GLU A 143 27.12 -7.14 4.31
CA GLU A 143 26.20 -6.31 3.53
C GLU A 143 25.28 -7.14 2.61
N GLU A 144 25.34 -8.47 2.69
CA GLU A 144 24.30 -9.39 2.22
C GLU A 144 23.40 -9.83 3.40
N PRO A 145 22.53 -8.94 3.93
CA PRO A 145 21.61 -9.33 4.99
C PRO A 145 20.63 -10.37 4.47
N LEU A 146 20.27 -11.33 5.33
CA LEU A 146 19.16 -12.23 5.00
C LEU A 146 17.88 -11.41 4.92
N SER A 147 17.08 -11.63 3.88
CA SER A 147 15.74 -11.05 3.79
C SER A 147 14.80 -11.82 4.72
N ILE A 148 14.87 -11.48 6.01
CA ILE A 148 14.10 -12.07 7.10
C ILE A 148 12.78 -11.30 7.21
N ILE A 149 11.67 -12.00 7.00
CA ILE A 149 10.33 -11.48 7.23
C ILE A 149 9.77 -12.14 8.48
N ILE A 150 9.51 -11.35 9.51
CA ILE A 150 8.93 -11.83 10.77
C ILE A 150 7.41 -11.79 10.68
N PHE A 151 6.77 -12.88 11.05
CA PHE A 151 5.34 -13.00 11.22
C PHE A 151 4.94 -12.43 12.59
N THR A 152 4.27 -11.30 12.59
CA THR A 152 3.65 -10.75 13.80
C THR A 152 2.16 -11.08 13.78
N LYS A 153 1.73 -12.03 14.61
CA LYS A 153 0.31 -12.22 14.90
C LYS A 153 -0.17 -10.96 15.62
N GLY A 154 -1.18 -10.27 15.09
CA GLY A 154 -1.85 -9.19 15.82
C GLY A 154 -2.21 -9.71 17.21
N GLY A 155 -1.76 -9.01 18.25
CA GLY A 155 -2.13 -9.32 19.63
C GLY A 155 -3.60 -9.00 19.83
N ASP A 156 -4.46 -9.97 19.47
CA ASP A 156 -5.69 -10.39 20.15
C ASP A 156 -6.43 -11.36 19.24
N ALA A 157 -6.85 -12.47 19.82
CA ALA A 157 -7.44 -13.61 19.12
C ALA A 157 -8.83 -13.24 18.57
N GLY A 158 -8.84 -12.69 17.35
CA GLY A 158 -10.04 -12.41 16.57
C GLY A 158 -9.76 -11.80 15.18
N SER A 159 -8.50 -11.77 14.75
CA SER A 159 -8.07 -11.11 13.52
C SER A 159 -8.55 -11.84 12.26
N SER A 160 -9.38 -11.16 11.46
CA SER A 160 -9.52 -11.47 10.03
C SER A 160 -8.16 -11.39 9.34
N THR A 161 -8.03 -12.09 8.21
CA THR A 161 -6.81 -12.38 7.44
C THR A 161 -5.92 -11.20 7.01
N THR A 162 -6.28 -9.95 7.34
CA THR A 162 -5.49 -8.73 7.11
C THR A 162 -4.66 -8.28 8.32
N GLY A 163 -4.78 -8.93 9.47
CA GLY A 163 -3.87 -8.77 10.62
C GLY A 163 -2.50 -9.46 10.45
N LEU A 164 -2.20 -9.91 9.24
CA LEU A 164 -0.94 -10.53 8.87
C LEU A 164 -0.07 -9.53 8.12
N ASN A 165 1.24 -9.67 8.30
CA ASN A 165 2.24 -8.94 7.54
C ASN A 165 1.99 -9.17 6.02
N GLY A 166 1.26 -8.29 5.34
CA GLY A 166 0.74 -8.53 3.97
C GLY A 166 1.84 -8.85 2.97
N GLU A 167 3.03 -8.31 3.17
CA GLU A 167 4.24 -8.64 2.41
C GLU A 167 4.66 -10.11 2.56
N PHE A 168 4.53 -10.70 3.76
CA PHE A 168 4.79 -12.12 4.00
C PHE A 168 3.86 -12.97 3.13
N VAL A 169 2.55 -12.72 3.18
CA VAL A 169 1.57 -13.56 2.50
C VAL A 169 1.63 -13.41 0.98
N PHE A 170 1.78 -12.19 0.45
CA PHE A 170 1.95 -11.97 -0.98
C PHE A 170 3.27 -12.55 -1.52
N SER A 171 4.37 -12.48 -0.76
CA SER A 171 5.63 -13.13 -1.14
C SER A 171 5.45 -14.65 -1.27
N GLN A 172 4.78 -15.26 -0.29
CA GLN A 172 4.50 -16.70 -0.26
C GLN A 172 3.64 -17.13 -1.46
N LEU A 173 2.59 -16.36 -1.79
CA LEU A 173 1.72 -16.62 -2.94
C LEU A 173 2.42 -16.40 -4.28
N LEU A 174 3.20 -15.33 -4.43
CA LEU A 174 3.91 -15.01 -5.67
C LEU A 174 4.84 -16.14 -6.07
N ILE A 175 5.63 -16.65 -5.12
CA ILE A 175 6.53 -17.77 -5.34
C ILE A 175 5.75 -19.02 -5.78
N ASP A 176 4.73 -19.39 -5.02
CA ASP A 176 3.90 -20.57 -5.27
C ASP A 176 3.17 -20.46 -6.63
N PHE A 177 2.80 -19.25 -7.04
CA PHE A 177 2.20 -19.00 -8.36
C PHE A 177 3.23 -19.13 -9.48
N LEU A 178 4.40 -18.49 -9.36
CA LEU A 178 5.43 -18.46 -10.40
C LEU A 178 5.95 -19.85 -10.74
N ILE A 179 6.18 -20.72 -9.75
CA ILE A 179 6.72 -22.08 -9.99
C ILE A 179 5.73 -23.00 -10.73
N ARG A 180 4.43 -22.69 -10.70
CA ARG A 180 3.37 -23.44 -11.40
C ARG A 180 2.97 -22.82 -12.73
N LEU A 181 3.43 -21.60 -13.01
CA LEU A 181 3.11 -20.88 -14.23
C LEU A 181 3.84 -21.50 -15.43
N GLN A 182 3.11 -21.71 -16.53
CA GLN A 182 3.67 -22.29 -17.76
C GLN A 182 4.87 -21.48 -18.27
N TYR A 183 5.83 -22.17 -18.87
CA TYR A 183 7.09 -21.63 -19.37
C TYR A 183 7.22 -21.81 -20.88
N THR A 184 7.77 -20.83 -21.58
CA THR A 184 7.98 -20.87 -23.03
C THR A 184 9.47 -20.73 -23.40
N GLU A 185 9.86 -21.26 -24.57
CA GLU A 185 11.25 -21.13 -25.06
C GLU A 185 11.63 -19.67 -25.39
N ASP A 186 10.67 -18.82 -25.72
CA ASP A 186 10.92 -17.38 -25.91
C ASP A 186 11.40 -16.70 -24.62
N GLU A 187 10.91 -17.16 -23.46
CA GLU A 187 11.36 -16.67 -22.16
C GLU A 187 12.76 -17.16 -21.81
N LYS A 188 13.17 -18.34 -22.31
CA LYS A 188 14.57 -18.78 -22.26
C LYS A 188 15.45 -17.78 -22.98
N LYS A 189 15.06 -17.38 -24.20
CA LYS A 189 15.80 -16.42 -24.99
C LYS A 189 15.86 -15.06 -24.30
N GLU A 190 14.75 -14.59 -23.75
CA GLU A 190 14.67 -13.35 -22.98
C GLU A 190 15.59 -13.36 -21.77
N LEU A 191 15.64 -14.45 -20.99
CA LEU A 191 16.58 -14.62 -19.89
C LEU A 191 18.03 -14.54 -20.36
N ILE A 192 18.37 -15.23 -21.43
CA ILE A 192 19.73 -15.26 -21.97
C ILE A 192 20.15 -13.88 -22.48
N ASP A 193 19.26 -13.16 -23.14
CA ASP A 193 19.54 -11.82 -23.66
C ASP A 193 19.65 -10.80 -22.51
N LEU A 194 18.83 -10.92 -21.47
CA LEU A 194 18.96 -10.15 -20.23
C LEU A 194 20.33 -10.38 -19.58
N CYS A 195 20.73 -11.65 -19.42
CA CYS A 195 22.02 -11.98 -18.82
C CYS A 195 23.17 -11.48 -19.70
N LYS A 196 23.15 -11.68 -21.02
CA LYS A 196 24.19 -11.16 -21.92
C LYS A 196 24.35 -9.65 -21.79
N LYS A 197 23.23 -8.92 -21.71
CA LYS A 197 23.24 -7.47 -21.51
C LYS A 197 23.87 -7.11 -20.15
N GLN A 198 23.46 -7.79 -19.09
CA GLN A 198 23.99 -7.57 -17.73
C GLN A 198 25.51 -7.82 -17.64
N TYR A 199 25.99 -8.92 -18.22
CA TYR A 199 27.38 -9.37 -18.18
C TYR A 199 28.20 -8.93 -19.41
N THR A 200 27.78 -7.87 -20.11
CA THR A 200 28.51 -7.35 -21.28
C THR A 200 29.96 -7.04 -20.89
N GLY A 201 30.93 -7.62 -21.59
CA GLY A 201 32.36 -7.42 -21.33
C GLY A 201 32.96 -8.33 -20.23
N ASN A 202 32.18 -9.23 -19.64
CA ASN A 202 32.69 -10.32 -18.79
C ASN A 202 32.73 -11.62 -19.62
N ASN A 203 33.91 -11.99 -20.12
CA ASN A 203 34.06 -13.13 -21.03
C ASN A 203 33.75 -14.47 -20.38
N ASP A 204 34.06 -14.62 -19.09
CA ASP A 204 33.84 -15.85 -18.34
C ASP A 204 32.34 -16.10 -18.18
N GLU A 205 31.59 -15.07 -17.79
CA GLU A 205 30.14 -15.18 -17.66
C GLU A 205 29.43 -15.31 -19.00
N LEU A 206 29.90 -14.65 -20.05
CA LEU A 206 29.39 -14.87 -21.40
C LEU A 206 29.68 -16.29 -21.90
N SER A 207 30.75 -16.94 -21.43
CA SER A 207 31.01 -18.36 -21.67
C SER A 207 30.02 -19.24 -20.91
N ASN A 208 29.82 -18.99 -19.61
CA ASN A 208 28.85 -19.70 -18.77
C ASN A 208 27.42 -19.61 -19.33
N ILE A 209 27.02 -18.43 -19.83
CA ILE A 209 25.71 -18.20 -20.46
C ILE A 209 25.56 -19.03 -21.74
N ARG A 210 26.61 -19.14 -22.57
CA ARG A 210 26.60 -19.99 -23.76
C ARG A 210 26.48 -21.47 -23.39
N GLU A 211 27.29 -21.91 -22.43
CA GLU A 211 27.23 -23.29 -21.93
C GLU A 211 25.84 -23.62 -21.38
N PHE A 212 25.26 -22.73 -20.57
CA PHE A 212 23.91 -22.91 -20.03
C PHE A 212 22.86 -23.00 -21.14
N ARG A 213 22.93 -22.12 -22.15
CA ARG A 213 21.99 -22.15 -23.29
C ARG A 213 21.96 -23.51 -23.98
N GLU A 214 23.13 -24.10 -24.19
CA GLU A 214 23.35 -25.32 -24.98
C GLU A 214 23.19 -26.61 -24.17
N ARG A 215 23.61 -26.61 -22.89
CA ARG A 215 23.80 -27.82 -22.08
C ARG A 215 22.92 -27.89 -20.83
N TYR A 216 22.07 -26.90 -20.57
CA TYR A 216 21.18 -26.96 -19.41
C TYR A 216 20.30 -28.21 -19.43
N SER A 217 20.21 -28.88 -18.28
CA SER A 217 19.23 -29.94 -18.04
C SER A 217 18.70 -29.80 -16.62
N SER A 218 17.42 -30.12 -16.41
CA SER A 218 16.77 -30.06 -15.09
C SER A 218 17.42 -30.98 -14.05
N ASN A 219 18.15 -32.01 -14.48
CA ASN A 219 18.94 -32.90 -13.61
C ASN A 219 20.27 -32.29 -13.13
N LYS A 220 20.70 -31.14 -13.66
CA LYS A 220 21.91 -30.42 -13.21
C LYS A 220 21.60 -29.02 -12.64
N VAL A 221 20.36 -28.73 -12.28
CA VAL A 221 19.98 -27.38 -11.85
C VAL A 221 20.63 -26.97 -10.52
N LEU A 222 20.76 -27.89 -9.55
CA LEU A 222 21.44 -27.59 -8.28
C LEU A 222 22.93 -27.32 -8.51
N TRP A 223 23.58 -28.09 -9.39
CA TRP A 223 24.96 -27.80 -9.80
C TRP A 223 25.10 -26.40 -10.42
N TRP A 224 24.17 -25.98 -11.28
CA TRP A 224 24.15 -24.62 -11.82
C TRP A 224 23.88 -23.56 -10.76
N TYR A 225 23.03 -23.87 -9.78
CA TYR A 225 22.71 -22.96 -8.69
C TYR A 225 23.89 -22.78 -7.73
N THR A 226 24.61 -23.84 -7.40
CA THR A 226 25.78 -23.76 -6.51
C THR A 226 27.03 -23.29 -7.24
N ARG A 227 27.04 -23.36 -8.57
CA ARG A 227 28.20 -22.94 -9.37
C ARG A 227 28.33 -21.43 -9.40
N GLU A 228 29.55 -20.95 -9.18
CA GLU A 228 29.90 -19.52 -9.29
C GLU A 228 29.76 -19.04 -10.75
N SER A 229 28.55 -18.64 -11.11
CA SER A 229 28.15 -18.24 -12.45
C SER A 229 27.02 -17.23 -12.42
N PHE A 230 26.70 -16.68 -13.59
CA PHE A 230 25.57 -15.78 -13.79
C PHE A 230 24.27 -16.33 -13.20
N PHE A 231 24.09 -17.66 -13.18
CA PHE A 231 22.88 -18.30 -12.69
C PHE A 231 22.67 -18.01 -11.21
N TYR A 232 23.65 -18.36 -10.36
CA TYR A 232 23.63 -18.06 -8.94
C TYR A 232 23.53 -16.56 -8.67
N LYS A 233 24.37 -15.78 -9.37
CA LYS A 233 24.53 -14.34 -9.14
C LYS A 233 23.25 -13.56 -9.47
N THR A 234 22.70 -13.76 -10.67
CA THR A 234 21.50 -13.06 -11.12
C THR A 234 20.27 -13.50 -10.34
N LEU A 235 20.09 -14.79 -10.07
CA LEU A 235 18.93 -15.28 -9.33
C LEU A 235 18.92 -14.75 -7.88
N ASN A 236 20.04 -14.85 -7.16
CA ASN A 236 20.09 -14.36 -5.78
C ASN A 236 20.07 -12.83 -5.70
N ALA A 237 20.56 -12.10 -6.71
CA ALA A 237 20.38 -10.65 -6.79
C ALA A 237 18.89 -10.26 -6.96
N ALA A 238 18.17 -10.98 -7.82
CA ALA A 238 16.75 -10.76 -8.05
C ALA A 238 15.91 -11.07 -6.80
N LEU A 239 16.17 -12.20 -6.12
CA LEU A 239 15.47 -12.58 -4.89
C LEU A 239 15.66 -11.56 -3.74
N ARG A 240 16.79 -10.85 -3.71
CA ARG A 240 17.07 -9.82 -2.70
C ARG A 240 16.47 -8.46 -3.02
N THR A 241 16.04 -8.24 -4.27
CA THR A 241 15.55 -6.94 -4.73
C THR A 241 14.03 -7.00 -4.84
N PRO A 242 13.25 -6.38 -3.93
CA PRO A 242 11.78 -6.46 -3.96
C PRO A 242 11.14 -5.97 -5.28
N ALA A 243 11.87 -5.17 -6.07
CA ALA A 243 11.43 -4.65 -7.36
C ALA A 243 11.75 -5.57 -8.56
N ASP A 244 12.64 -6.57 -8.43
CA ASP A 244 13.12 -7.38 -9.57
C ASP A 244 12.35 -8.70 -9.77
N ILE A 245 11.01 -8.60 -9.68
CA ILE A 245 10.13 -9.77 -9.83
C ILE A 245 10.15 -10.31 -11.26
N HIS A 246 10.47 -9.47 -12.26
CA HIS A 246 10.56 -9.90 -13.65
C HIS A 246 11.70 -10.91 -13.87
N THR A 247 12.86 -10.69 -13.25
CA THR A 247 13.97 -11.65 -13.34
C THR A 247 13.60 -12.96 -12.65
N ILE A 248 12.93 -12.91 -11.49
CA ILE A 248 12.39 -14.12 -10.82
C ILE A 248 11.41 -14.87 -11.73
N PHE A 249 10.53 -14.15 -12.44
CA PHE A 249 9.63 -14.74 -13.43
C PHE A 249 10.40 -15.46 -14.54
N LEU A 250 11.47 -14.87 -15.10
CA LEU A 250 12.29 -15.53 -16.11
C LEU A 250 13.01 -16.77 -15.56
N PHE A 251 13.37 -16.76 -14.27
CA PHE A 251 13.98 -17.88 -13.57
C PHE A 251 12.99 -18.97 -13.09
N ARG A 252 11.67 -18.74 -13.16
CA ARG A 252 10.66 -19.58 -12.48
C ARG A 252 10.71 -21.08 -12.82
N LYS A 253 11.00 -21.43 -14.08
CA LYS A 253 11.19 -22.82 -14.50
C LYS A 253 12.34 -23.47 -13.74
N TYR A 254 13.46 -22.76 -13.63
CA TYR A 254 14.66 -23.26 -12.97
C TYR A 254 14.47 -23.35 -11.46
N ILE A 255 13.74 -22.41 -10.87
CA ILE A 255 13.29 -22.49 -9.48
C ILE A 255 12.41 -23.75 -9.26
N ALA A 256 11.50 -24.05 -10.18
CA ALA A 256 10.69 -25.26 -10.12
C ALA A 256 11.54 -26.54 -10.30
N ASP A 257 12.54 -26.52 -11.18
CA ASP A 257 13.50 -27.62 -11.34
C ASP A 257 14.31 -27.84 -10.04
N ILE A 258 14.74 -26.76 -9.36
CA ILE A 258 15.40 -26.84 -8.04
C ILE A 258 14.45 -27.49 -7.03
N GLN A 259 13.19 -27.02 -6.94
CA GLN A 259 12.20 -27.60 -6.03
C GLN A 259 12.01 -29.11 -6.28
N ASN A 260 11.94 -29.52 -7.55
CA ASN A 260 11.79 -30.91 -7.94
C ASN A 260 13.02 -31.76 -7.57
N GLN A 261 14.24 -31.23 -7.74
CA GLN A 261 15.45 -31.93 -7.29
C GLN A 261 15.53 -32.05 -5.78
N LEU A 262 15.22 -30.99 -5.04
CA LEU A 262 15.18 -31.01 -3.58
C LEU A 262 14.16 -32.05 -3.09
N LYS A 263 12.96 -32.10 -3.68
CA LYS A 263 11.96 -33.14 -3.35
C LYS A 263 12.48 -34.57 -3.56
N ARG A 264 13.23 -34.82 -4.63
CA ARG A 264 13.81 -36.14 -4.92
C ARG A 264 14.89 -36.55 -3.92
N HIS A 265 15.63 -35.58 -3.39
CA HIS A 265 16.74 -35.80 -2.45
C HIS A 265 16.40 -35.39 -1.02
N GLN A 266 15.11 -35.19 -0.71
CA GLN A 266 14.64 -34.78 0.60
C GLN A 266 15.22 -35.70 1.68
N ALA A 267 15.72 -35.09 2.76
CA ALA A 267 16.22 -35.84 3.89
C ALA A 267 15.15 -36.81 4.43
N LYS A 268 15.56 -38.00 4.87
CA LYS A 268 14.63 -39.00 5.46
C LYS A 268 14.49 -38.85 6.98
N ASN A 269 15.53 -38.33 7.61
CA ASN A 269 15.63 -38.15 9.05
C ASN A 269 15.71 -36.67 9.38
N ARG A 270 15.42 -36.33 10.64
CA ARG A 270 15.65 -34.98 11.17
C ARG A 270 17.12 -34.61 11.04
N LEU A 271 17.38 -33.39 10.61
CA LEU A 271 18.72 -32.83 10.49
C LEU A 271 18.83 -31.59 11.36
N ARG A 272 20.01 -31.41 11.97
CA ARG A 272 20.42 -30.13 12.54
C ARG A 272 21.46 -29.52 11.62
N VAL A 273 21.24 -28.27 11.24
CA VAL A 273 22.07 -27.57 10.26
C VAL A 273 22.42 -26.17 10.74
N TYR A 274 23.48 -25.62 10.17
CA TYR A 274 24.15 -24.43 10.68
C TYR A 274 24.45 -23.44 9.56
N ARG A 275 24.31 -22.15 9.84
CA ARG A 275 24.75 -21.08 8.94
C ARG A 275 25.28 -19.90 9.72
N SER A 276 26.46 -19.43 9.36
CA SER A 276 27.03 -18.23 9.95
C SER A 276 26.70 -16.98 9.16
N GLN A 277 26.58 -15.84 9.85
CA GLN A 277 26.39 -14.52 9.23
C GLN A 277 26.90 -13.41 10.14
N MET A 278 27.31 -12.27 9.55
CA MET A 278 27.49 -11.03 10.30
C MET A 278 26.18 -10.24 10.26
N MET A 279 25.71 -9.78 11.41
CA MET A 279 24.41 -9.12 11.56
C MET A 279 24.55 -7.79 12.29
N SER A 280 23.73 -6.79 11.93
CA SER A 280 23.71 -5.53 12.68
C SER A 280 23.09 -5.68 14.07
N ASN A 281 23.50 -4.83 15.01
CA ASN A 281 22.91 -4.80 16.35
C ASN A 281 21.38 -4.66 16.30
N ASN A 282 20.86 -3.85 15.37
CA ASN A 282 19.42 -3.63 15.24
C ASN A 282 18.67 -4.88 14.75
N GLU A 283 19.20 -5.59 13.76
CA GLU A 283 18.61 -6.85 13.28
C GLU A 283 18.65 -7.93 14.37
N LEU A 284 19.76 -8.03 15.09
CA LEU A 284 19.91 -8.98 16.19
C LEU A 284 18.93 -8.69 17.34
N GLU A 285 18.77 -7.41 17.73
CA GLU A 285 17.76 -7.00 18.72
C GLU A 285 16.33 -7.27 18.22
N THR A 286 16.07 -7.06 16.93
CA THR A 286 14.78 -7.39 16.32
C THR A 286 14.48 -8.89 16.45
N LEU A 287 15.46 -9.76 16.19
CA LEU A 287 15.27 -11.21 16.41
C LEU A 287 15.03 -11.53 17.88
N LYS A 288 15.83 -10.97 18.81
CA LYS A 288 15.63 -11.17 20.25
C LYS A 288 14.21 -10.85 20.71
N GLN A 289 13.66 -9.72 20.27
CA GLN A 289 12.31 -9.26 20.62
C GLN A 289 11.17 -10.12 20.03
N ASN A 290 11.48 -10.97 19.04
CA ASN A 290 10.50 -11.76 18.31
C ASN A 290 10.69 -13.28 18.49
N CYS A 291 11.41 -13.72 19.54
CA CYS A 291 11.45 -15.13 19.92
C CYS A 291 10.03 -15.67 20.13
N GLY A 292 9.78 -16.88 19.65
CA GLY A 292 8.47 -17.54 19.61
C GLY A 292 7.64 -17.28 18.34
N LYS A 293 8.05 -16.34 17.46
CA LYS A 293 7.32 -16.01 16.23
C LYS A 293 7.84 -16.75 15.00
N PHE A 294 7.05 -16.77 13.92
CA PHE A 294 7.50 -17.31 12.63
C PHE A 294 8.35 -16.32 11.86
N ILE A 295 9.28 -16.87 11.08
CA ILE A 295 10.19 -16.15 10.20
C ILE A 295 10.17 -16.84 8.84
N SER A 296 10.05 -16.06 7.77
CA SER A 296 10.31 -16.52 6.40
C SER A 296 11.57 -15.88 5.87
N ILE A 297 12.32 -16.65 5.08
CA ILE A 297 13.50 -16.18 4.36
C ILE A 297 13.14 -16.11 2.88
N ASN A 298 13.18 -14.90 2.31
CA ASN A 298 12.83 -14.64 0.90
C ASN A 298 13.99 -14.92 -0.07
N SER A 299 14.80 -15.94 0.23
CA SER A 299 15.85 -16.48 -0.63
C SER A 299 15.96 -17.97 -0.39
N PHE A 300 16.71 -18.69 -1.23
CA PHE A 300 17.18 -20.01 -0.81
C PHE A 300 18.05 -19.85 0.43
N PHE A 301 17.95 -20.80 1.35
CA PHE A 301 18.71 -20.77 2.58
C PHE A 301 19.72 -21.91 2.56
N SER A 302 20.95 -21.57 2.17
CA SER A 302 22.08 -22.51 2.17
C SER A 302 22.65 -22.62 3.58
N THR A 303 22.83 -23.84 4.04
CA THR A 303 23.29 -24.19 5.39
C THR A 303 24.28 -25.35 5.28
N SER A 304 25.01 -25.66 6.34
CA SER A 304 25.87 -26.84 6.40
C SER A 304 25.36 -27.80 7.47
N SER A 305 25.45 -29.10 7.22
CA SER A 305 25.26 -30.11 8.27
C SER A 305 26.45 -30.19 9.24
N ASP A 306 27.56 -29.52 8.94
CA ASP A 306 28.77 -29.42 9.77
C ASP A 306 28.90 -28.01 10.41
N GLU A 307 28.84 -27.97 11.74
CA GLU A 307 28.97 -26.73 12.52
C GLU A 307 30.35 -26.07 12.38
N GLN A 308 31.43 -26.87 12.32
CA GLN A 308 32.79 -26.33 12.19
C GLN A 308 33.01 -25.72 10.82
N GLN A 309 32.46 -26.36 9.79
CA GLN A 309 32.47 -25.81 8.43
C GLN A 309 31.69 -24.49 8.38
N ALA A 310 30.50 -24.43 8.98
CA ALA A 310 29.72 -23.19 9.06
C ALA A 310 30.46 -22.07 9.82
N LEU A 311 31.11 -22.38 10.94
CA LEU A 311 31.88 -21.41 11.73
C LEU A 311 33.18 -20.96 11.03
N SER A 312 33.73 -21.76 10.12
CA SER A 312 34.94 -21.41 9.37
C SER A 312 34.77 -20.11 8.56
N PHE A 313 33.54 -19.83 8.12
CA PHE A 313 33.18 -18.61 7.39
C PHE A 313 33.32 -17.34 8.25
N LEU A 314 33.34 -17.42 9.60
CA LEU A 314 33.50 -16.27 10.51
C LEU A 314 34.95 -16.06 11.00
N LYS A 315 35.88 -16.96 10.70
CA LYS A 315 37.22 -16.98 11.33
C LYS A 315 38.12 -15.76 11.06
N ASN A 316 37.70 -14.83 10.17
CA ASN A 316 38.46 -13.63 9.81
C ASN A 316 37.71 -12.31 10.08
N SER A 317 36.59 -12.33 10.81
CA SER A 317 35.79 -11.13 11.11
C SER A 317 35.96 -10.72 12.57
N ASP A 318 36.57 -9.57 12.82
CA ASP A 318 36.54 -8.93 14.13
C ASP A 318 35.17 -8.28 14.35
N ASP A 319 34.58 -8.47 15.54
CA ASP A 319 33.41 -7.71 15.97
C ASP A 319 33.73 -6.21 15.89
N THR A 320 32.87 -5.45 15.21
CA THR A 320 32.94 -3.98 15.21
C THR A 320 31.84 -3.44 16.12
N GLU A 321 31.92 -2.16 16.55
CA GLU A 321 30.94 -1.56 17.47
C GLU A 321 29.46 -1.72 17.05
N ASN A 322 29.18 -1.98 15.75
CA ASN A 322 27.82 -2.03 15.18
C ASN A 322 27.41 -3.39 14.58
N LEU A 323 28.30 -4.39 14.57
CA LEU A 323 28.05 -5.70 13.94
C LEU A 323 28.41 -6.83 14.90
N GLN A 324 27.69 -7.94 14.80
CA GLN A 324 27.85 -9.11 15.64
C GLN A 324 27.91 -10.36 14.78
N ALA A 325 28.83 -11.27 15.10
CA ALA A 325 28.84 -12.60 14.52
C ALA A 325 27.65 -13.43 15.06
N VAL A 326 26.88 -14.03 14.15
CA VAL A 326 25.75 -14.90 14.48
C VAL A 326 25.88 -16.28 13.82
N LEU A 327 25.41 -17.32 14.49
CA LEU A 327 25.27 -18.69 14.01
C LEU A 327 23.80 -19.10 14.12
N PHE A 328 23.15 -19.27 12.98
CA PHE A 328 21.86 -19.93 12.91
C PHE A 328 22.03 -21.43 13.14
N GLN A 329 21.29 -21.99 14.08
CA GLN A 329 21.19 -23.41 14.36
C GLN A 329 19.75 -23.84 14.15
N ILE A 330 19.52 -24.72 13.17
CA ILE A 330 18.18 -25.02 12.67
C ILE A 330 17.89 -26.50 12.84
N ASP A 331 16.79 -26.81 13.53
CA ASP A 331 16.23 -28.16 13.60
C ASP A 331 15.20 -28.34 12.48
N ALA A 332 15.52 -29.22 11.52
CA ALA A 332 14.73 -29.44 10.32
C ALA A 332 14.17 -30.86 10.28
N ASP A 333 12.84 -30.99 10.41
CA ASP A 333 12.13 -32.25 10.21
C ASP A 333 11.58 -32.35 8.78
N PRO A 334 12.04 -33.29 7.95
CA PRO A 334 11.56 -33.43 6.58
C PRO A 334 10.06 -33.74 6.49
N LYS A 335 9.42 -34.27 7.55
CA LYS A 335 7.97 -34.50 7.59
C LYS A 335 7.16 -33.20 7.65
N MET A 336 7.76 -32.09 8.09
CA MET A 336 7.12 -30.78 8.15
C MET A 336 7.24 -30.00 6.83
N ALA A 337 8.16 -30.42 5.95
CA ALA A 337 8.56 -29.69 4.75
C ALA A 337 7.89 -30.23 3.47
N THR A 338 6.55 -30.38 3.47
CA THR A 338 5.83 -31.07 2.38
C THR A 338 5.67 -30.23 1.12
N ALA A 339 5.38 -28.92 1.22
CA ALA A 339 5.31 -28.05 0.04
C ALA A 339 6.67 -27.41 -0.30
N LYS A 340 7.50 -27.14 0.72
CA LYS A 340 8.81 -26.49 0.60
C LYS A 340 9.94 -27.43 1.00
N PRO A 341 10.50 -28.17 0.03
CA PRO A 341 11.51 -29.19 0.31
C PRO A 341 12.83 -28.59 0.79
N PHE A 342 13.63 -29.42 1.45
CA PHE A 342 15.05 -29.16 1.70
C PHE A 342 15.80 -30.48 1.58
N ALA A 343 17.04 -30.42 1.12
CA ALA A 343 17.86 -31.59 0.91
C ALA A 343 19.33 -31.31 1.21
N ASP A 344 20.04 -32.36 1.59
CA ASP A 344 21.49 -32.39 1.47
C ASP A 344 21.81 -32.43 -0.03
N ILE A 345 22.51 -31.40 -0.50
CA ILE A 345 22.88 -31.21 -1.90
C ILE A 345 24.38 -31.38 -2.12
N THR A 346 25.13 -31.90 -1.14
CA THR A 346 26.60 -32.03 -1.20
C THR A 346 27.07 -32.72 -2.48
N GLU A 347 26.41 -33.82 -2.88
CA GLU A 347 26.76 -34.56 -4.10
C GLU A 347 26.26 -33.92 -5.41
N LEU A 348 25.34 -32.95 -5.29
CA LEU A 348 24.74 -32.22 -6.40
C LEU A 348 25.38 -30.84 -6.59
N SER A 349 26.06 -30.33 -5.56
CA SER A 349 26.74 -29.04 -5.52
C SER A 349 28.05 -29.08 -6.30
N GLU A 350 28.49 -27.92 -6.80
CA GLU A 350 29.85 -27.74 -7.28
C GLU A 350 30.86 -27.87 -6.13
N PHE A 351 30.44 -27.52 -4.91
CA PHE A 351 31.26 -27.54 -3.69
C PHE A 351 31.00 -28.78 -2.84
N LYS A 352 31.54 -29.92 -3.27
CA LYS A 352 31.37 -31.22 -2.58
C LYS A 352 31.90 -31.27 -1.14
N GLY A 353 32.71 -30.30 -0.72
CA GLY A 353 33.34 -30.26 0.60
C GLY A 353 32.54 -29.53 1.69
N GLU A 354 31.41 -28.89 1.36
CA GLU A 354 30.74 -27.96 2.28
C GLU A 354 29.62 -28.59 3.12
N ALA A 355 29.33 -29.87 2.90
CA ALA A 355 28.24 -30.60 3.54
C ALA A 355 26.89 -29.83 3.44
N GLU A 356 26.65 -29.24 2.27
CA GLU A 356 25.63 -28.22 2.02
C GLU A 356 24.21 -28.81 2.08
N VAL A 357 23.37 -28.20 2.89
CA VAL A 357 21.92 -28.45 2.97
C VAL A 357 21.19 -27.18 2.52
N LEU A 358 20.35 -27.32 1.49
CA LEU A 358 19.65 -26.19 0.86
C LEU A 358 18.16 -26.26 1.14
N PHE A 359 17.60 -25.19 1.72
CA PHE A 359 16.15 -25.03 1.88
C PHE A 359 15.55 -24.28 0.71
N MET A 360 14.37 -24.73 0.27
CA MET A 360 13.58 -24.04 -0.74
C MET A 360 13.21 -22.63 -0.26
N LEU A 361 13.21 -21.70 -1.20
CA LEU A 361 12.85 -20.31 -0.93
C LEU A 361 11.44 -20.16 -0.33
N GLY A 362 11.31 -19.23 0.61
CA GLY A 362 10.10 -19.00 1.39
C GLY A 362 9.82 -20.05 2.46
N SER A 363 10.79 -20.91 2.80
CA SER A 363 10.68 -21.81 3.97
C SER A 363 10.38 -21.00 5.24
N ILE A 364 9.54 -21.56 6.10
CA ILE A 364 9.06 -20.92 7.32
C ILE A 364 9.69 -21.61 8.52
N PHE A 365 10.19 -20.81 9.46
CA PHE A 365 10.83 -21.29 10.67
C PHE A 365 10.22 -20.60 11.88
N ARG A 366 10.11 -21.29 13.00
CA ARG A 366 9.88 -20.65 14.30
C ARG A 366 11.23 -20.22 14.87
N LEU A 367 11.31 -18.98 15.34
CA LEU A 367 12.47 -18.51 16.11
C LEU A 367 12.34 -18.99 17.54
N ASP A 368 13.16 -19.93 17.98
CA ASP A 368 13.03 -20.53 19.31
C ASP A 368 13.77 -19.69 20.38
N SER A 369 15.02 -19.31 20.14
CA SER A 369 15.80 -18.47 21.07
C SER A 369 16.97 -17.76 20.40
N VAL A 370 17.46 -16.69 21.05
CA VAL A 370 18.71 -16.01 20.69
C VAL A 370 19.58 -15.92 21.94
N LYS A 371 20.74 -16.57 21.92
CA LYS A 371 21.65 -16.69 23.09
C LYS A 371 23.10 -16.44 22.72
N ARG A 372 23.90 -15.97 23.67
CA ARG A 372 25.35 -15.78 23.44
C ARG A 372 26.09 -17.08 23.74
N SER A 373 26.98 -17.51 22.84
CA SER A 373 27.83 -18.67 23.07
C SER A 373 28.82 -18.42 24.22
N LYS A 374 29.10 -19.46 25.00
CA LYS A 374 30.02 -19.38 26.16
C LYS A 374 31.50 -19.42 25.75
N ASN A 375 31.80 -20.01 24.58
CA ASN A 375 33.17 -20.37 24.17
C ASN A 375 33.62 -19.61 22.90
N SER A 376 32.70 -18.99 22.18
CA SER A 376 32.93 -18.20 20.97
C SER A 376 32.21 -16.86 21.15
N GLN A 377 32.79 -15.73 20.70
CA GLN A 377 32.13 -14.42 20.75
C GLN A 377 30.93 -14.31 19.78
N VAL A 378 30.23 -15.41 19.54
CA VAL A 378 29.17 -15.55 18.52
C VAL A 378 27.81 -15.70 19.21
N TRP A 379 26.78 -15.07 18.64
CA TRP A 379 25.39 -15.26 19.05
C TRP A 379 24.79 -16.47 18.32
N ILE A 380 24.15 -17.37 19.05
CA ILE A 380 23.44 -18.53 18.52
C ILE A 380 21.96 -18.17 18.39
N ILE A 381 21.42 -18.32 17.17
CA ILE A 381 20.02 -18.13 16.84
C ILE A 381 19.42 -19.51 16.58
N GLU A 382 18.59 -20.00 17.50
CA GLU A 382 17.96 -21.32 17.39
C GLU A 382 16.61 -21.20 16.70
N MET A 383 16.39 -22.05 15.69
CA MET A 383 15.19 -22.06 14.87
C MET A 383 14.71 -23.48 14.60
N THR A 384 13.41 -23.66 14.43
CA THR A 384 12.79 -24.93 14.06
C THR A 384 12.01 -24.77 12.77
N LEU A 385 12.18 -25.70 11.82
CA LEU A 385 11.40 -25.71 10.58
C LEU A 385 9.92 -26.02 10.86
N CYS A 386 9.03 -25.18 10.35
CA CYS A 386 7.59 -25.31 10.51
C CYS A 386 6.92 -25.98 9.31
N ASN A 387 5.67 -26.43 9.48
CA ASN A 387 4.86 -26.95 8.40
C ASN A 387 3.95 -25.88 7.77
N ASP A 388 3.52 -26.13 6.53
CA ASP A 388 2.60 -25.24 5.80
C ASP A 388 1.13 -25.33 6.28
N GLU A 389 0.82 -26.17 7.27
CA GLU A 389 -0.52 -26.46 7.78
C GLU A 389 -0.80 -25.95 9.21
N GLU A 390 0.11 -25.19 9.83
CA GLU A 390 -0.13 -24.60 11.14
C GLU A 390 -1.35 -23.66 11.07
N HIS A 391 -2.27 -23.82 12.03
CA HIS A 391 -3.61 -23.24 12.02
C HIS A 391 -3.62 -21.71 11.79
N ASP A 392 -2.59 -21.02 12.29
CA ASP A 392 -2.45 -19.56 12.19
C ASP A 392 -2.08 -19.05 10.78
N LEU A 393 -1.56 -19.92 9.91
CA LEU A 393 -1.10 -19.60 8.55
C LEU A 393 -2.03 -20.17 7.48
N LYS A 394 -2.60 -21.36 7.74
CA LYS A 394 -3.38 -22.14 6.78
C LYS A 394 -4.63 -21.41 6.28
N GLN A 395 -5.42 -20.82 7.17
CA GLN A 395 -6.67 -20.16 6.78
C GLN A 395 -6.44 -18.94 5.88
N VAL A 396 -5.42 -18.13 6.17
CA VAL A 396 -5.13 -16.92 5.38
C VAL A 396 -4.56 -17.28 4.01
N LEU A 397 -3.64 -18.23 3.98
CA LEU A 397 -3.11 -18.70 2.70
C LEU A 397 -4.24 -19.33 1.87
N ILE A 398 -5.16 -20.11 2.44
CA ILE A 398 -6.32 -20.66 1.71
C ILE A 398 -7.21 -19.54 1.17
N ASP A 399 -7.66 -18.61 2.00
CA ASP A 399 -8.56 -17.53 1.59
C ASP A 399 -7.96 -16.69 0.44
N MET A 400 -6.66 -16.38 0.53
CA MET A 400 -5.97 -15.64 -0.53
C MET A 400 -5.71 -16.51 -1.77
N LYS A 401 -5.44 -17.81 -1.61
CA LYS A 401 -5.33 -18.74 -2.73
C LYS A 401 -6.66 -18.84 -3.49
N GLU A 402 -7.79 -18.91 -2.78
CA GLU A 402 -9.13 -18.89 -3.39
C GLU A 402 -9.41 -17.55 -4.08
N GLN A 403 -9.02 -16.44 -3.47
CA GLN A 403 -9.23 -15.10 -4.04
C GLN A 403 -8.40 -14.84 -5.30
N PHE A 404 -7.14 -15.28 -5.35
CA PHE A 404 -6.18 -14.89 -6.41
C PHE A 404 -5.82 -16.02 -7.38
N MET A 405 -6.15 -17.28 -7.08
CA MET A 405 -5.85 -18.44 -7.95
C MET A 405 -7.10 -19.18 -8.45
N SER A 406 -8.31 -18.70 -8.17
CA SER A 406 -9.57 -19.29 -8.67
C SER A 406 -9.74 -19.20 -10.20
N GLU A 407 -9.10 -18.24 -10.86
CA GLU A 407 -9.15 -18.06 -12.32
C GLU A 407 -8.05 -18.84 -13.09
N GLY A 408 -7.30 -19.71 -12.40
CA GLY A 408 -6.23 -20.53 -12.98
C GLY A 408 -4.84 -19.88 -12.96
N ILE A 409 -3.81 -20.70 -13.21
CA ILE A 409 -2.39 -20.28 -13.12
C ILE A 409 -1.91 -19.76 -14.48
N ASN A 410 -2.12 -18.48 -14.73
CA ASN A 410 -1.80 -17.80 -16.00
C ASN A 410 -1.22 -16.38 -15.79
N LEU A 411 -0.86 -15.69 -16.88
CA LEU A 411 -0.29 -14.34 -16.82
C LEU A 411 -1.26 -13.29 -16.26
N GLN A 412 -2.58 -13.51 -16.39
CA GLN A 412 -3.61 -12.62 -15.83
C GLN A 412 -3.61 -12.73 -14.29
N GLY A 413 -3.57 -13.95 -13.75
CA GLY A 413 -3.44 -14.19 -12.31
C GLY A 413 -2.15 -13.60 -11.74
N LEU A 414 -1.01 -13.75 -12.45
CA LEU A 414 0.25 -13.11 -12.06
C LEU A 414 0.12 -11.58 -12.00
N ALA A 415 -0.46 -10.95 -13.02
CA ALA A 415 -0.65 -9.51 -13.06
C ALA A 415 -1.59 -9.00 -11.95
N LYS A 416 -2.61 -9.79 -11.57
CA LYS A 416 -3.50 -9.49 -10.43
C LYS A 416 -2.77 -9.58 -9.08
N ILE A 417 -1.93 -10.59 -8.87
CA ILE A 417 -1.08 -10.70 -7.66
C ILE A 417 -0.12 -9.51 -7.58
N LEU A 418 0.54 -9.18 -8.70
CA LEU A 418 1.46 -8.04 -8.79
C LEU A 418 0.74 -6.70 -8.51
N ARG A 419 -0.50 -6.54 -8.99
CA ARG A 419 -1.35 -5.40 -8.64
C ARG A 419 -1.63 -5.34 -7.13
N GLY A 420 -1.90 -6.49 -6.49
CA GLY A 420 -2.07 -6.59 -5.04
C GLY A 420 -0.81 -6.22 -4.24
N MET A 421 0.37 -6.48 -4.82
CA MET A 421 1.68 -6.05 -4.30
C MET A 421 2.05 -4.61 -4.67
N SER A 422 1.13 -3.82 -5.25
CA SER A 422 1.37 -2.46 -5.74
C SER A 422 2.45 -2.34 -6.83
N GLN A 423 2.74 -3.43 -7.56
CA GLN A 423 3.71 -3.48 -8.67
C GLN A 423 3.05 -3.13 -10.01
N ILE A 424 2.49 -1.91 -10.10
CA ILE A 424 1.62 -1.46 -11.20
C ILE A 424 2.30 -1.57 -12.57
N ASN A 425 3.53 -1.08 -12.71
CA ASN A 425 4.26 -1.12 -13.99
C ASN A 425 4.50 -2.56 -14.47
N LEU A 426 4.76 -3.48 -13.54
CA LEU A 426 5.03 -4.86 -13.88
C LEU A 426 3.74 -5.62 -14.17
N ALA A 427 2.66 -5.37 -13.42
CA ALA A 427 1.32 -5.86 -13.75
C ALA A 427 0.91 -5.44 -15.18
N ARG A 428 1.16 -4.17 -15.54
CA ARG A 428 0.91 -3.64 -16.90
C ARG A 428 1.68 -4.43 -17.95
N LYS A 429 2.98 -4.63 -17.72
CA LYS A 429 3.86 -5.40 -18.62
C LYS A 429 3.29 -6.79 -18.89
N TYR A 430 2.79 -7.49 -17.87
CA TYR A 430 2.26 -8.84 -18.05
C TYR A 430 0.87 -8.90 -18.67
N PHE A 431 -0.01 -7.93 -18.39
CA PHE A 431 -1.28 -7.82 -19.13
C PHE A 431 -1.04 -7.54 -20.62
N ILE A 432 -0.11 -6.66 -20.97
CA ILE A 432 0.28 -6.39 -22.36
C ILE A 432 0.89 -7.63 -23.01
N ARG A 433 1.80 -8.33 -22.32
CA ARG A 433 2.40 -9.57 -22.83
C ARG A 433 1.35 -10.64 -23.13
N LEU A 434 0.37 -10.81 -22.24
CA LEU A 434 -0.73 -11.75 -22.47
C LEU A 434 -1.62 -11.28 -23.64
N LEU A 435 -1.90 -9.99 -23.73
CA LEU A 435 -2.67 -9.41 -24.81
C LEU A 435 -2.01 -9.67 -26.18
N GLU A 436 -0.69 -9.54 -26.29
CA GLU A 436 0.06 -9.82 -27.52
C GLU A 436 0.00 -11.29 -27.96
N GLN A 437 -0.20 -12.23 -27.03
CA GLN A 437 -0.30 -13.66 -27.31
C GLN A 437 -1.68 -14.09 -27.82
N LEU A 438 -2.72 -13.30 -27.55
CA LEU A 438 -4.09 -13.61 -27.98
C LEU A 438 -4.31 -13.22 -29.45
N GLN A 439 -5.29 -13.85 -30.11
CA GLN A 439 -5.77 -13.37 -31.42
C GLN A 439 -6.54 -12.05 -31.27
N LEU A 440 -6.60 -11.24 -32.33
CA LEU A 440 -7.26 -9.93 -32.33
C LEU A 440 -8.74 -9.98 -31.91
N ASN A 441 -9.43 -11.07 -32.24
CA ASN A 441 -10.86 -11.26 -31.94
C ASN A 441 -11.12 -12.11 -30.68
N ASP A 442 -10.08 -12.43 -29.91
CA ASP A 442 -10.22 -13.26 -28.72
C ASP A 442 -11.06 -12.53 -27.65
N PRO A 443 -12.15 -13.14 -27.13
CA PRO A 443 -12.98 -12.55 -26.08
C PRO A 443 -12.21 -12.13 -24.82
N LEU A 444 -11.12 -12.84 -24.47
CA LEU A 444 -10.29 -12.53 -23.30
C LEU A 444 -9.58 -11.17 -23.42
N ARG A 445 -9.41 -10.63 -24.64
CA ARG A 445 -8.89 -9.26 -24.80
C ARG A 445 -9.80 -8.21 -24.18
N ILE A 446 -11.12 -8.44 -24.13
CA ILE A 446 -12.06 -7.50 -23.52
C ILE A 446 -11.75 -7.37 -22.02
N ASP A 447 -11.55 -8.49 -21.35
CA ASP A 447 -11.25 -8.51 -19.91
C ASP A 447 -9.86 -7.92 -19.64
N LEU A 448 -8.88 -8.18 -20.50
CA LEU A 448 -7.54 -7.58 -20.41
C LEU A 448 -7.55 -6.06 -20.66
N TYR A 449 -8.35 -5.57 -21.59
CA TYR A 449 -8.51 -4.12 -21.81
C TYR A 449 -9.21 -3.45 -20.61
N GLN A 450 -10.13 -4.13 -19.92
CA GLN A 450 -10.72 -3.64 -18.69
C GLN A 450 -9.69 -3.63 -17.55
N ASP A 451 -8.95 -4.73 -17.36
CA ASP A 451 -7.88 -4.83 -16.38
C ASP A 451 -6.78 -3.77 -16.61
N LEU A 452 -6.39 -3.52 -17.87
CA LEU A 452 -5.45 -2.46 -18.25
C LEU A 452 -6.04 -1.07 -18.03
N GLY A 453 -7.29 -0.81 -18.42
CA GLY A 453 -7.92 0.51 -18.22
C GLY A 453 -8.03 0.86 -16.73
N GLU A 454 -8.35 -0.13 -15.90
CA GLU A 454 -8.31 0.02 -14.45
C GLU A 454 -6.91 0.24 -13.95
N LEU A 455 -5.95 -0.54 -14.43
CA LEU A 455 -4.57 -0.40 -14.03
C LEU A 455 -4.04 1.00 -14.37
N GLU A 456 -4.31 1.56 -15.55
CA GLU A 456 -3.93 2.94 -15.94
C GLU A 456 -4.69 4.01 -15.15
N SER A 457 -5.95 3.76 -14.76
CA SER A 457 -6.66 4.64 -13.83
C SER A 457 -6.04 4.58 -12.45
N HIS A 458 -5.62 3.38 -12.02
CA HIS A 458 -4.83 3.23 -10.81
C HIS A 458 -3.53 3.97 -10.98
N ALA A 459 -3.00 3.95 -12.19
CA ALA A 459 -1.85 4.65 -12.62
C ALA A 459 -2.10 6.14 -12.99
N GLY A 460 -3.29 6.69 -12.74
CA GLY A 460 -3.51 8.13 -12.88
C GLY A 460 -3.36 8.75 -14.25
N ASP A 461 -3.04 7.93 -15.24
CA ASP A 461 -3.02 8.23 -16.66
C ASP A 461 -4.45 7.98 -17.18
N LEU A 462 -5.31 8.94 -16.87
CA LEU A 462 -6.74 8.90 -17.20
C LEU A 462 -6.97 8.80 -18.72
N ASP A 463 -6.08 9.40 -19.52
CA ASP A 463 -6.18 9.36 -20.98
C ASP A 463 -5.95 7.94 -21.51
N LYS A 464 -4.91 7.24 -21.04
CA LYS A 464 -4.70 5.82 -21.39
C LYS A 464 -5.78 4.92 -20.82
N SER A 465 -6.30 5.21 -19.63
CA SER A 465 -7.43 4.47 -19.04
C SER A 465 -8.65 4.50 -19.96
N ILE A 466 -9.03 5.70 -20.42
CA ILE A 466 -10.15 5.89 -21.36
C ILE A 466 -9.87 5.16 -22.68
N GLU A 467 -8.64 5.21 -23.19
CA GLU A 467 -8.25 4.51 -24.43
C GLU A 467 -8.46 3.00 -24.33
N TRP A 468 -8.01 2.36 -23.25
CA TRP A 468 -8.20 0.91 -23.04
C TRP A 468 -9.68 0.54 -22.90
N HIS A 469 -10.45 1.31 -22.13
CA HIS A 469 -11.89 1.06 -22.02
C HIS A 469 -12.66 1.27 -23.34
N ARG A 470 -12.18 2.17 -24.20
CA ARG A 470 -12.70 2.34 -25.57
C ARG A 470 -12.42 1.08 -26.41
N LYS A 471 -11.18 0.57 -26.40
CA LYS A 471 -10.81 -0.69 -27.10
C LYS A 471 -11.66 -1.88 -26.63
N ALA A 472 -11.94 -1.99 -25.33
CA ALA A 472 -12.84 -3.01 -24.78
C ALA A 472 -14.26 -2.91 -25.34
N SER A 473 -14.79 -1.69 -25.43
CA SER A 473 -16.15 -1.41 -25.90
C SER A 473 -16.30 -1.66 -27.41
N GLU A 474 -15.29 -1.31 -28.21
CA GLU A 474 -15.27 -1.52 -29.65
C GLU A 474 -15.21 -3.02 -30.00
N LEU A 475 -14.31 -3.77 -29.37
CA LEU A 475 -14.20 -5.21 -29.59
C LEU A 475 -15.49 -5.96 -29.18
N ARG A 476 -16.12 -5.53 -28.06
CA ARG A 476 -17.41 -6.09 -27.62
C ARG A 476 -18.51 -5.89 -28.67
N LYS A 477 -18.53 -4.74 -29.37
CA LYS A 477 -19.49 -4.48 -30.47
C LYS A 477 -19.20 -5.36 -31.70
N GLN A 478 -17.94 -5.55 -32.07
CA GLN A 478 -17.55 -6.40 -33.21
C GLN A 478 -17.92 -7.88 -32.99
N ILE A 479 -17.71 -8.40 -31.78
CA ILE A 479 -18.09 -9.77 -31.40
C ILE A 479 -19.62 -9.93 -31.34
N GLN A 480 -20.36 -8.91 -30.86
CA GLN A 480 -21.83 -8.93 -30.86
C GLN A 480 -22.43 -8.86 -32.27
N SER A 481 -21.84 -8.08 -33.18
CA SER A 481 -22.31 -8.01 -34.57
C SER A 481 -22.12 -9.32 -35.34
N THR A 482 -21.05 -10.07 -35.05
CA THR A 482 -20.78 -11.38 -35.68
C THR A 482 -21.66 -12.49 -35.10
N SER A 483 -21.96 -12.46 -33.79
CA SER A 483 -22.86 -13.42 -33.13
C SER A 483 -24.36 -13.14 -33.34
N SER A 484 -24.76 -11.90 -33.67
CA SER A 484 -26.16 -11.56 -34.03
C SER A 484 -26.63 -12.07 -35.39
N SER A 485 -25.77 -12.74 -36.16
CA SER A 485 -26.14 -13.40 -37.42
C SER A 485 -26.76 -14.80 -37.23
N THR A 486 -26.80 -15.34 -36.01
CA THR A 486 -27.34 -16.67 -35.75
C THR A 486 -28.23 -16.74 -34.49
N ILE A 487 -29.54 -16.90 -34.76
CA ILE A 487 -30.55 -17.64 -33.98
C ILE A 487 -31.41 -16.86 -32.96
N SER A 488 -32.69 -17.25 -33.02
CA SER A 488 -33.95 -16.75 -32.47
C SER A 488 -34.21 -17.12 -31.00
N LYS A 489 -35.02 -16.28 -30.33
CA LYS A 489 -35.54 -16.45 -28.95
C LYS A 489 -36.45 -17.68 -28.80
N PRO A 490 -36.54 -18.24 -27.57
CA PRO A 490 -37.84 -18.46 -26.97
C PRO A 490 -37.96 -18.04 -25.48
N LYS A 491 -39.14 -18.33 -24.92
CA LYS A 491 -39.92 -17.65 -23.87
C LYS A 491 -39.58 -18.03 -22.41
N ASN A 492 -39.95 -17.11 -21.53
CA ASN A 492 -40.05 -17.23 -20.06
C ASN A 492 -41.24 -18.12 -19.64
N PRO A 493 -41.14 -18.90 -18.54
CA PRO A 493 -42.08 -18.69 -17.44
C PRO A 493 -41.46 -18.94 -16.04
N PHE A 494 -41.93 -18.26 -14.98
CA PHE A 494 -42.38 -18.86 -13.71
C PHE A 494 -42.85 -17.79 -12.70
N LYS A 495 -43.74 -18.23 -11.81
CA LYS A 495 -44.66 -17.49 -10.92
C LYS A 495 -44.05 -17.22 -9.54
N GLN A 496 -44.50 -16.15 -8.88
CA GLN A 496 -44.37 -15.90 -7.43
C GLN A 496 -45.39 -16.71 -6.61
N PRO A 497 -45.12 -16.89 -5.29
CA PRO A 497 -46.19 -16.87 -4.29
C PRO A 497 -45.97 -15.84 -3.17
N SER A 498 -47.09 -15.35 -2.66
CA SER A 498 -47.33 -14.42 -1.53
C SER A 498 -47.46 -15.14 -0.19
N LEU A 499 -47.24 -14.43 0.94
CA LEU A 499 -47.97 -14.60 2.22
C LEU A 499 -47.80 -13.34 3.13
N ASN A 500 -48.92 -12.82 3.61
CA ASN A 500 -49.10 -11.80 4.66
C ASN A 500 -49.47 -12.51 5.98
N ASP A 501 -49.08 -11.97 7.16
CA ASP A 501 -49.92 -11.39 8.25
C ASP A 501 -49.17 -11.38 9.63
N PRO A 502 -49.60 -10.69 10.73
CA PRO A 502 -48.83 -9.59 11.36
C PRO A 502 -48.76 -9.66 12.93
N SER A 503 -48.41 -8.54 13.57
CA SER A 503 -48.34 -8.22 15.03
C SER A 503 -46.96 -8.47 15.68
N GLN A 504 -46.33 -7.58 16.46
CA GLN A 504 -46.81 -6.48 17.31
C GLN A 504 -45.90 -5.24 17.29
N THR A 505 -46.52 -4.11 17.58
CA THR A 505 -46.02 -2.73 17.73
C THR A 505 -45.63 -2.41 19.19
N ASP A 506 -44.90 -1.29 19.36
CA ASP A 506 -44.51 -0.55 20.60
C ASP A 506 -43.20 -1.04 21.26
N LEU A 507 -42.16 -0.21 21.52
CA LEU A 507 -42.21 1.09 22.19
C LEU A 507 -40.95 1.96 21.88
N TYR A 508 -41.18 3.26 21.63
CA TYR A 508 -40.20 4.35 21.65
C TYR A 508 -39.70 4.59 23.08
N GLN A 509 -38.43 4.29 23.38
CA GLN A 509 -37.68 4.80 24.55
C GLN A 509 -36.20 4.48 24.35
N ASP A 510 -35.44 5.38 23.71
CA ASP A 510 -33.96 5.47 23.87
C ASP A 510 -33.39 6.71 23.15
N LEU A 511 -34.02 7.86 23.36
CA LEU A 511 -33.46 9.19 23.06
C LEU A 511 -33.11 9.98 24.33
N GLY A 512 -33.21 9.37 25.51
CA GLY A 512 -32.96 10.02 26.81
C GLY A 512 -31.63 9.65 27.50
N LYS A 513 -30.61 9.16 26.77
CA LYS A 513 -29.34 8.72 27.39
C LYS A 513 -28.06 9.37 26.82
N LEU A 514 -28.18 10.44 26.04
CA LEU A 514 -27.04 11.30 25.66
C LEU A 514 -27.15 12.74 26.19
N GLU A 515 -28.19 13.06 26.97
CA GLU A 515 -28.45 14.40 27.53
C GLU A 515 -28.19 14.51 29.05
N ALA A 516 -27.34 13.67 29.61
CA ALA A 516 -26.94 13.80 31.00
C ALA A 516 -25.67 14.64 31.12
N HIS A 517 -25.70 15.92 30.73
CA HIS A 517 -24.79 16.98 31.23
C HIS A 517 -25.36 18.42 31.11
N ALA A 518 -26.62 18.61 30.71
CA ALA A 518 -27.28 19.92 30.72
C ALA A 518 -28.63 19.85 31.45
N GLY A 519 -28.57 19.67 32.77
CA GLY A 519 -29.73 19.83 33.65
C GLY A 519 -29.87 21.28 34.12
N HIS A 520 -30.87 22.00 33.59
CA HIS A 520 -31.94 22.68 34.34
C HIS A 520 -32.56 23.84 33.53
N LEU A 521 -33.77 23.64 33.03
CA LEU A 521 -34.98 24.31 33.54
C LEU A 521 -36.22 23.82 32.77
N ASP A 522 -37.16 23.31 33.54
CA ASP A 522 -38.48 22.82 33.16
C ASP A 522 -39.47 23.98 33.00
N ASN A 523 -40.37 23.88 32.02
CA ASN A 523 -41.83 24.06 32.15
C ASN A 523 -42.45 24.41 30.79
N SER A 524 -43.18 23.47 30.20
CA SER A 524 -44.65 23.56 30.10
C SER A 524 -45.19 22.57 29.06
N THR A 525 -46.01 21.69 29.60
CA THR A 525 -46.92 20.74 28.98
C THR A 525 -47.90 21.35 27.98
N GLU A 526 -48.39 20.47 27.09
CA GLU A 526 -49.81 20.27 26.75
C GLU A 526 -50.25 20.72 25.33
N ARG A 527 -50.47 19.75 24.43
CA ARG A 527 -51.79 19.45 23.78
C ARG A 527 -51.68 18.57 22.52
N HIS A 528 -52.13 17.31 22.67
CA HIS A 528 -53.12 16.58 21.84
C HIS A 528 -52.95 16.56 20.30
N ARG A 529 -52.62 15.42 19.67
CA ARG A 529 -53.50 14.29 19.27
C ARG A 529 -54.74 14.68 18.41
N LYS A 530 -54.68 14.38 17.10
CA LYS A 530 -55.74 14.04 16.11
C LYS A 530 -55.24 14.45 14.70
N ALA A 531 -55.46 13.76 13.58
CA ALA A 531 -56.25 12.58 13.24
C ALA A 531 -55.77 12.02 11.89
N THR A 532 -55.92 10.71 11.73
CA THR A 532 -55.89 9.97 10.47
C THR A 532 -57.34 9.91 9.93
N GLU A 533 -57.56 10.23 8.65
CA GLU A 533 -58.55 9.64 7.72
C GLU A 533 -58.85 10.59 6.54
N MET A 534 -58.57 10.17 5.29
CA MET A 534 -59.55 10.10 4.19
C MET A 534 -58.94 9.69 2.84
N LYS A 535 -59.37 8.49 2.42
CA LYS A 535 -59.90 8.07 1.11
C LYS A 535 -59.09 8.17 -0.20
N ASN A 536 -58.88 6.96 -0.74
CA ASN A 536 -58.88 6.54 -2.15
C ASN A 536 -60.00 7.18 -3.02
N GLN A 537 -59.70 7.51 -4.30
CA GLN A 537 -60.34 6.90 -5.50
C GLN A 537 -59.80 7.41 -6.87
N ARG A 538 -59.59 6.44 -7.79
CA ARG A 538 -59.62 6.44 -9.30
C ARG A 538 -58.40 7.04 -10.05
N GLN A 539 -57.60 6.25 -10.81
CA GLN A 539 -57.78 5.70 -12.19
C GLN A 539 -58.17 6.77 -13.23
N SER A 540 -57.64 6.91 -14.46
CA SER A 540 -56.65 6.21 -15.31
C SER A 540 -56.61 6.95 -16.67
N SER A 541 -55.46 7.13 -17.35
CA SER A 541 -55.32 6.99 -18.82
C SER A 541 -53.95 7.45 -19.40
N SER A 542 -53.38 6.56 -20.21
CA SER A 542 -52.56 6.72 -21.44
C SER A 542 -51.21 7.46 -21.46
N SER A 543 -50.17 6.62 -21.55
CA SER A 543 -48.93 6.66 -22.35
C SER A 543 -48.66 7.83 -23.32
N SER A 544 -47.42 8.33 -23.26
CA SER A 544 -46.57 8.49 -24.45
C SER A 544 -45.09 8.27 -24.10
N SER A 545 -44.44 7.46 -24.95
CA SER A 545 -43.09 6.95 -24.85
C SER A 545 -42.08 7.89 -25.51
N ILE A 546 -41.03 8.30 -24.79
CA ILE A 546 -39.81 8.86 -25.39
C ILE A 546 -38.59 8.15 -24.79
N ASN A 547 -37.74 7.65 -25.71
CA ASN A 547 -36.56 6.83 -25.48
C ASN A 547 -35.50 7.50 -24.60
N LYS A 548 -35.02 6.78 -23.57
CA LYS A 548 -33.76 7.06 -22.86
C LYS A 548 -32.58 6.48 -23.65
N PRO A 549 -31.47 7.22 -23.85
CA PRO A 549 -30.21 6.59 -24.25
C PRO A 549 -29.60 5.82 -23.07
N LYS A 550 -29.19 4.57 -23.32
CA LYS A 550 -28.46 3.71 -22.38
C LYS A 550 -27.02 4.19 -22.25
N ASN A 551 -26.61 4.58 -21.05
CA ASN A 551 -25.23 4.91 -20.71
C ASN A 551 -24.41 3.62 -20.47
N PRO A 552 -23.27 3.37 -21.15
CA PRO A 552 -22.51 2.14 -21.02
C PRO A 552 -21.20 2.35 -20.23
N PHE A 553 -21.22 2.84 -18.99
CA PHE A 553 -20.03 2.86 -18.15
C PHE A 553 -20.40 2.67 -16.66
N LYS A 554 -19.89 1.60 -16.04
CA LYS A 554 -19.89 1.41 -14.58
C LYS A 554 -18.55 1.94 -14.03
N PRO A 555 -18.52 2.92 -13.12
CA PRO A 555 -17.28 3.35 -12.46
C PRO A 555 -16.88 2.39 -11.32
N LYS A 556 -15.58 2.08 -11.18
CA LYS A 556 -15.05 1.27 -10.07
C LYS A 556 -14.84 2.09 -8.77
N SER A 557 -14.91 1.36 -7.66
CA SER A 557 -14.83 1.79 -6.27
C SER A 557 -13.50 2.46 -5.89
N ASN A 558 -13.51 3.66 -5.29
CA ASN A 558 -12.38 4.10 -4.46
C ASN A 558 -12.24 3.14 -3.27
N LYS A 559 -11.06 2.57 -3.04
CA LYS A 559 -10.80 1.86 -1.77
C LYS A 559 -10.03 2.80 -0.85
N TRP A 560 -10.34 2.73 0.43
CA TRP A 560 -9.74 3.56 1.47
C TRP A 560 -8.78 2.70 2.30
N LYS A 561 -7.68 3.26 2.80
CA LYS A 561 -6.86 2.54 3.79
C LYS A 561 -7.75 2.26 5.00
N GLN A 562 -7.83 1.01 5.42
CA GLN A 562 -8.67 0.64 6.58
C GLN A 562 -8.13 1.18 7.90
N ASN A 563 -6.82 1.45 7.99
CA ASN A 563 -6.23 2.07 9.16
C ASN A 563 -6.40 3.58 9.10
N ALA A 564 -7.28 4.09 9.95
CA ALA A 564 -7.44 5.50 10.18
C ALA A 564 -6.18 6.09 10.84
N ILE A 565 -5.80 7.30 10.45
CA ILE A 565 -4.80 8.11 11.13
C ILE A 565 -5.57 9.13 11.98
N THR A 566 -5.42 9.10 13.31
CA THR A 566 -5.94 10.18 14.14
C THR A 566 -5.13 11.44 13.86
N VAL A 567 -5.79 12.46 13.30
CA VAL A 567 -5.15 13.71 12.85
C VAL A 567 -5.46 14.90 13.75
N ALA A 568 -6.50 14.79 14.59
CA ALA A 568 -6.79 15.72 15.66
C ALA A 568 -7.28 14.97 16.90
N ALA A 569 -6.80 15.40 18.06
CA ALA A 569 -7.01 14.78 19.37
C ALA A 569 -6.50 13.32 19.47
N GLY A 570 -7.27 12.42 20.09
CA GLY A 570 -6.87 11.04 20.36
C GLY A 570 -6.27 10.78 21.75
N ASN A 571 -6.22 11.80 22.62
CA ASN A 571 -5.71 11.67 24.00
C ASN A 571 -6.85 11.77 25.04
N GLY A 572 -8.03 11.25 24.71
CA GLY A 572 -9.25 11.35 25.51
C GLY A 572 -10.05 12.64 25.30
N GLN A 573 -11.24 12.70 25.91
CA GLN A 573 -12.12 13.88 25.86
C GLN A 573 -11.67 14.98 26.81
N GLY A 574 -11.88 16.25 26.45
CA GLY A 574 -11.66 17.38 27.36
C GLY A 574 -11.43 18.71 26.66
N GLN A 575 -11.14 19.74 27.46
CA GLN A 575 -10.99 21.13 27.01
C GLN A 575 -9.54 21.52 26.68
N GLN A 576 -8.56 20.64 26.88
CA GLN A 576 -7.16 20.92 26.53
C GLN A 576 -7.01 21.12 25.01
N LEU A 577 -5.93 21.78 24.58
CA LEU A 577 -5.71 22.08 23.15
C LEU A 577 -5.41 20.83 22.32
N ASN A 578 -4.96 19.74 22.95
CA ASN A 578 -4.76 18.44 22.32
C ASN A 578 -5.96 17.47 22.51
N GLN A 579 -7.10 17.97 22.97
CA GLN A 579 -8.33 17.21 23.23
C GLN A 579 -9.53 17.86 22.52
N LEU A 580 -10.54 17.02 22.22
CA LEU A 580 -11.85 17.46 21.72
C LEU A 580 -12.92 16.85 22.62
N TYR A 581 -14.15 17.35 22.53
CA TYR A 581 -15.31 16.77 23.21
C TYR A 581 -16.52 16.78 22.27
N PHE A 582 -16.80 15.59 21.72
CA PHE A 582 -17.89 15.34 20.77
C PHE A 582 -17.78 16.17 19.48
N PRO A 583 -16.65 16.14 18.75
CA PRO A 583 -16.49 16.93 17.53
C PRO A 583 -17.58 16.58 16.52
N ASN A 584 -18.20 17.60 15.91
CA ASN A 584 -19.37 17.43 15.04
C ASN A 584 -19.05 17.75 13.57
N GLY A 585 -19.34 18.97 13.10
CA GLY A 585 -18.97 19.40 11.76
C GLY A 585 -17.47 19.69 11.63
N ILE A 586 -16.94 19.38 10.46
CA ILE A 586 -15.53 19.58 10.11
C ILE A 586 -15.38 20.15 8.70
N PHE A 587 -14.38 21.01 8.53
CA PHE A 587 -14.01 21.56 7.23
C PHE A 587 -12.49 21.52 7.05
N ILE A 588 -12.04 21.10 5.87
CA ILE A 588 -10.61 21.05 5.52
C ILE A 588 -10.32 22.14 4.49
N ASP A 589 -9.34 23.00 4.78
CA ASP A 589 -8.87 24.00 3.80
C ASP A 589 -7.82 23.43 2.85
N LYS A 590 -7.43 24.22 1.84
CA LYS A 590 -6.38 23.86 0.86
C LYS A 590 -5.00 23.63 1.47
N ASN A 591 -4.75 24.15 2.67
CA ASN A 591 -3.50 23.96 3.41
C ASN A 591 -3.56 22.71 4.32
N LYS A 592 -4.65 21.94 4.26
CA LYS A 592 -4.95 20.79 5.11
C LYS A 592 -5.08 21.15 6.59
N ASN A 593 -5.48 22.39 6.90
CA ASN A 593 -5.93 22.76 8.23
C ASN A 593 -7.35 22.23 8.45
N ILE A 594 -7.58 21.67 9.63
CA ILE A 594 -8.86 21.09 10.04
C ILE A 594 -9.58 22.11 10.93
N PHE A 595 -10.74 22.59 10.49
CA PHE A 595 -11.64 23.43 11.28
C PHE A 595 -12.69 22.52 11.89
N ILE A 596 -12.79 22.51 13.21
CA ILE A 596 -13.59 21.52 13.95
C ILE A 596 -14.59 22.26 14.84
N ALA A 597 -15.87 21.93 14.68
CA ALA A 597 -16.90 22.28 15.65
C ALA A 597 -16.78 21.35 16.86
N ASP A 598 -16.10 21.82 17.91
CA ASP A 598 -15.84 21.09 19.15
C ASP A 598 -17.05 21.23 20.08
N PHE A 599 -18.11 20.51 19.71
CA PHE A 599 -19.50 20.69 20.15
C PHE A 599 -19.66 20.91 21.66
N SER A 600 -19.21 19.98 22.49
CA SER A 600 -19.40 20.06 23.95
C SER A 600 -18.36 20.92 24.66
N ASN A 601 -17.36 21.41 23.94
CA ASN A 601 -16.45 22.45 24.44
C ASN A 601 -16.86 23.85 23.99
N HIS A 602 -17.97 23.99 23.27
CA HIS A 602 -18.57 25.28 22.87
C HIS A 602 -17.59 26.18 22.11
N ARG A 603 -16.76 25.59 21.24
CA ARG A 603 -15.68 26.31 20.55
C ARG A 603 -15.43 25.77 19.14
N ILE A 604 -14.75 26.59 18.33
CA ILE A 604 -14.17 26.13 17.06
C ILE A 604 -12.66 26.05 17.21
N VAL A 605 -12.09 24.92 16.79
CA VAL A 605 -10.66 24.64 16.83
C VAL A 605 -10.11 24.56 15.40
N GLU A 606 -9.03 25.29 15.11
CA GLU A 606 -8.19 25.07 13.93
C GLU A 606 -7.04 24.14 14.32
N TRP A 607 -6.94 22.99 13.65
CA TRP A 607 -5.85 22.05 13.79
C TRP A 607 -4.98 22.07 12.55
N LYS A 608 -3.74 22.58 12.68
CA LYS A 608 -2.82 22.65 11.54
C LYS A 608 -2.28 21.27 11.19
N CYS A 609 -1.94 21.07 9.92
CA CYS A 609 -1.36 19.82 9.44
C CYS A 609 -0.14 19.40 10.28
N ASN A 610 -0.16 18.17 10.80
CA ASN A 610 0.85 17.58 11.69
C ASN A 610 1.04 18.27 13.07
N ALA A 611 0.17 19.19 13.46
CA ALA A 611 0.21 19.78 14.79
C ALA A 611 -0.21 18.75 15.85
N LYS A 612 0.37 18.86 17.05
CA LYS A 612 0.01 18.01 18.21
C LYS A 612 -1.17 18.57 19.02
N GLU A 613 -1.48 19.84 18.82
CA GLU A 613 -2.53 20.59 19.51
C GLU A 613 -3.21 21.55 18.54
N GLY A 614 -4.49 21.80 18.77
CA GLY A 614 -5.28 22.77 18.03
C GLY A 614 -5.24 24.17 18.63
N GLN A 615 -5.66 25.15 17.84
CA GLN A 615 -5.80 26.54 18.24
C GLN A 615 -7.28 26.93 18.26
N ILE A 616 -7.76 27.49 19.38
CA ILE A 616 -9.13 27.98 19.44
C ILE A 616 -9.25 29.24 18.57
N ILE A 617 -10.14 29.23 17.60
CA ILE A 617 -10.35 30.37 16.68
C ILE A 617 -11.68 31.09 16.93
N ALA A 618 -12.65 30.44 17.57
CA ALA A 618 -13.92 31.03 18.03
C ALA A 618 -14.42 30.35 19.31
N GLY A 619 -15.23 31.05 20.11
CA GLY A 619 -15.79 30.53 21.37
C GLY A 619 -14.82 30.51 22.56
N ARG A 620 -13.74 31.32 22.54
CA ARG A 620 -12.76 31.39 23.65
C ARG A 620 -13.36 31.79 25.00
N ASN A 621 -14.50 32.48 24.97
CA ASN A 621 -15.18 32.95 26.17
C ASN A 621 -16.22 31.96 26.70
N GLY A 622 -16.12 30.69 26.28
CA GLY A 622 -16.92 29.57 26.77
C GLY A 622 -18.35 29.57 26.27
N GLU A 623 -19.17 28.75 26.92
CA GLU A 623 -20.60 28.62 26.65
C GLU A 623 -21.36 29.93 26.92
N GLY A 624 -22.25 30.28 26.00
CA GLY A 624 -23.24 31.34 26.19
C GLY A 624 -23.78 31.89 24.87
N ASN A 625 -24.55 32.98 24.94
CA ASN A 625 -25.24 33.58 23.81
C ASN A 625 -24.69 34.95 23.37
N ARG A 626 -23.63 35.44 24.03
CA ARG A 626 -22.96 36.68 23.60
C ARG A 626 -22.31 36.50 22.23
N MET A 627 -22.01 37.61 21.54
CA MET A 627 -21.42 37.59 20.19
C MET A 627 -20.04 36.91 20.14
N ASP A 628 -19.33 36.87 21.26
CA ASP A 628 -17.99 36.30 21.44
C ASP A 628 -18.01 34.89 22.07
N GLN A 629 -19.21 34.35 22.34
CA GLN A 629 -19.45 33.02 22.88
C GLN A 629 -20.17 32.15 21.85
N LEU A 630 -20.03 30.84 22.01
CA LEU A 630 -20.80 29.85 21.25
C LEU A 630 -21.50 28.92 22.24
N SER A 631 -22.54 28.22 21.80
CA SER A 631 -23.14 27.14 22.56
C SER A 631 -23.47 25.98 21.61
N TYR A 632 -22.84 24.83 21.86
CA TYR A 632 -23.02 23.61 21.07
C TYR A 632 -22.91 23.83 19.56
N PRO A 633 -21.77 24.35 19.06
CA PRO A 633 -21.62 24.60 17.63
C PRO A 633 -21.68 23.28 16.86
N THR A 634 -22.51 23.21 15.82
CA THR A 634 -22.77 21.96 15.10
C THR A 634 -21.92 21.83 13.84
N ASP A 635 -21.63 22.93 13.16
CA ASP A 635 -20.90 22.92 11.88
C ASP A 635 -20.12 24.22 11.63
N VAL A 636 -19.12 24.16 10.75
CA VAL A 636 -18.24 25.27 10.40
C VAL A 636 -17.76 25.18 8.95
N ILE A 637 -17.72 26.30 8.24
CA ILE A 637 -17.09 26.42 6.92
C ILE A 637 -16.16 27.63 6.86
N VAL A 638 -15.14 27.58 6.00
CA VAL A 638 -14.23 28.70 5.75
C VAL A 638 -14.62 29.41 4.46
N VAL A 639 -14.75 30.73 4.50
CA VAL A 639 -15.01 31.59 3.35
C VAL A 639 -13.81 32.51 3.14
N VAL A 640 -13.12 32.31 2.01
CA VAL A 640 -11.96 33.10 1.59
C VAL A 640 -12.45 34.25 0.71
N ASP A 641 -12.37 35.48 1.20
CA ASP A 641 -12.48 36.68 0.37
C ASP A 641 -11.07 37.20 0.04
N GLN A 642 -10.90 37.92 -1.06
CA GLN A 642 -9.63 38.30 -1.71
C GLN A 642 -8.61 39.00 -0.79
N GLN A 643 -8.96 39.35 0.45
CA GLN A 643 -8.07 39.91 1.44
C GLN A 643 -8.22 39.36 2.88
N ASN A 644 -9.12 38.41 3.19
CA ASN A 644 -9.28 37.87 4.55
C ASN A 644 -9.88 36.43 4.59
N HIS A 645 -9.44 35.63 5.57
CA HIS A 645 -10.08 34.37 5.94
C HIS A 645 -11.19 34.64 6.96
N SER A 646 -12.45 34.45 6.59
CA SER A 646 -13.58 34.43 7.52
C SER A 646 -14.10 33.02 7.70
N ILE A 647 -14.69 32.72 8.86
CA ILE A 647 -15.37 31.44 9.09
C ILE A 647 -16.85 31.69 9.35
N ILE A 648 -17.70 30.80 8.87
CA ILE A 648 -19.13 30.79 9.16
C ILE A 648 -19.40 29.59 10.05
N ILE A 649 -20.06 29.83 11.17
CA ILE A 649 -20.27 28.85 12.24
C ILE A 649 -21.76 28.70 12.47
N VAL A 650 -22.21 27.48 12.65
CA VAL A 650 -23.53 27.20 13.24
C VAL A 650 -23.39 27.17 14.74
N ASP A 651 -24.01 28.14 15.39
CA ASP A 651 -24.09 28.22 16.84
C ASP A 651 -25.43 27.60 17.29
N GLY A 652 -25.44 26.27 17.36
CA GLY A 652 -26.64 25.44 17.30
C GLY A 652 -27.63 25.69 18.44
N ALA A 653 -27.17 25.68 19.70
CA ALA A 653 -28.07 25.93 20.83
C ALA A 653 -28.60 27.37 20.87
N ASN A 654 -27.85 28.32 20.30
CA ASN A 654 -28.30 29.71 20.15
C ASN A 654 -29.16 29.94 18.88
N LYS A 655 -29.41 28.88 18.08
CA LYS A 655 -30.20 28.92 16.84
C LYS A 655 -29.79 30.04 15.89
N ARG A 656 -28.49 30.22 15.67
CA ARG A 656 -27.96 31.27 14.80
C ARG A 656 -26.79 30.80 13.94
N VAL A 657 -26.62 31.41 12.79
CA VAL A 657 -25.45 31.27 11.93
C VAL A 657 -24.65 32.56 12.03
N ILE A 658 -23.39 32.47 12.42
CA ILE A 658 -22.53 33.62 12.72
C ILE A 658 -21.29 33.61 11.82
N GLN A 659 -20.94 34.75 11.26
CA GLN A 659 -19.65 34.96 10.60
C GLN A 659 -18.64 35.52 11.59
N TRP A 660 -17.43 34.99 11.56
CA TRP A 660 -16.32 35.39 12.41
C TRP A 660 -15.15 35.84 11.53
N LEU A 661 -14.77 37.12 11.65
CA LEU A 661 -13.71 37.77 10.86
C LEU A 661 -12.80 38.56 11.80
N ASN A 662 -11.55 38.14 12.00
CA ASN A 662 -10.54 38.89 12.78
C ASN A 662 -11.08 39.47 14.11
N GLN A 663 -11.77 38.65 14.91
CA GLN A 663 -12.43 39.00 16.18
C GLN A 663 -13.68 39.91 16.09
N LYS A 664 -14.16 40.22 14.89
CA LYS A 664 -15.49 40.79 14.66
C LYS A 664 -16.46 39.68 14.32
N GLN A 665 -17.63 39.71 14.94
CA GLN A 665 -18.68 38.73 14.73
C GLN A 665 -19.94 39.41 14.20
N GLN A 666 -20.58 38.75 13.25
CA GLN A 666 -21.84 39.20 12.67
C GLN A 666 -22.80 38.02 12.60
N ILE A 667 -24.00 38.18 13.13
CA ILE A 667 -25.08 37.21 12.92
C ILE A 667 -25.51 37.35 11.46
N LEU A 668 -25.42 36.24 10.72
CA LEU A 668 -25.91 36.17 9.35
C LEU A 668 -27.38 35.76 9.33
N ILE A 669 -27.73 34.73 10.10
CA ILE A 669 -29.09 34.19 10.15
C ILE A 669 -29.43 33.92 11.62
N ASP A 670 -30.60 34.35 12.07
CA ASP A 670 -31.11 34.10 13.42
C ASP A 670 -32.35 33.19 13.40
N ASN A 671 -32.72 32.71 14.59
CA ASN A 671 -33.89 31.86 14.82
C ASN A 671 -33.99 30.64 13.88
N ILE A 672 -32.87 29.95 13.71
CA ILE A 672 -32.76 28.78 12.84
C ILE A 672 -32.09 27.62 13.58
N ASP A 673 -32.77 26.48 13.71
CA ASP A 673 -32.21 25.23 14.26
C ASP A 673 -31.34 24.55 13.19
N CYS A 674 -30.22 25.21 12.90
CA CYS A 674 -29.30 24.76 11.86
C CYS A 674 -28.39 23.65 12.37
N TRP A 675 -28.13 22.67 11.50
CA TRP A 675 -27.24 21.55 11.80
C TRP A 675 -26.13 21.38 10.76
N GLY A 676 -26.30 21.92 9.55
CA GLY A 676 -25.32 21.80 8.47
C GLY A 676 -25.29 23.03 7.56
N LEU A 677 -24.08 23.39 7.10
CA LEU A 677 -23.81 24.50 6.18
C LEU A 677 -23.23 24.01 4.86
N ALA A 678 -23.55 24.72 3.78
CA ALA A 678 -22.82 24.60 2.52
C ALA A 678 -22.80 25.96 1.81
N MET A 679 -21.73 26.25 1.07
CA MET A 679 -21.62 27.44 0.23
C MET A 679 -21.35 27.00 -1.20
N ASP A 680 -22.12 27.53 -2.15
CA ASP A 680 -21.85 27.29 -3.58
C ASP A 680 -20.85 28.31 -4.15
N LYS A 681 -20.31 28.01 -5.34
CA LYS A 681 -19.37 28.88 -6.06
C LYS A 681 -19.96 30.25 -6.43
N ASP A 682 -21.29 30.35 -6.47
CA ASP A 682 -21.99 31.58 -6.80
C ASP A 682 -22.21 32.42 -5.53
N GLY A 683 -21.74 31.97 -4.35
CA GLY A 683 -21.84 32.68 -3.09
C GLY A 683 -23.22 32.62 -2.45
N PHE A 684 -23.96 31.53 -2.66
CA PHE A 684 -25.17 31.25 -1.88
C PHE A 684 -24.83 30.35 -0.68
N LEU A 685 -25.24 30.79 0.51
CA LEU A 685 -25.15 30.04 1.75
C LEU A 685 -26.42 29.21 1.91
N TYR A 686 -26.26 27.90 2.01
CA TYR A 686 -27.31 26.92 2.27
C TYR A 686 -27.23 26.48 3.72
N VAL A 687 -28.39 26.30 4.35
CA VAL A 687 -28.51 25.85 5.73
C VAL A 687 -29.65 24.84 5.84
N SER A 688 -29.44 23.76 6.59
CA SER A 688 -30.54 22.91 7.02
C SER A 688 -31.27 23.57 8.19
N ASP A 689 -32.60 23.48 8.21
CA ASP A 689 -33.41 23.82 9.38
C ASP A 689 -34.10 22.55 9.87
N ARG A 690 -33.56 22.03 10.97
CA ARG A 690 -33.99 20.76 11.55
C ARG A 690 -35.39 20.87 12.16
N GLU A 691 -35.72 22.01 12.74
CA GLU A 691 -37.04 22.27 13.35
C GLU A 691 -38.12 22.41 12.28
N ARG A 692 -37.83 23.14 11.19
CA ARG A 692 -38.77 23.35 10.08
C ARG A 692 -38.77 22.24 9.03
N ASN A 693 -37.84 21.29 9.12
CA ASN A 693 -37.71 20.17 8.19
C ASN A 693 -37.51 20.64 6.73
N GLU A 694 -36.62 21.60 6.54
CA GLU A 694 -36.34 22.21 5.24
C GLU A 694 -34.86 22.55 5.08
N VAL A 695 -34.45 22.86 3.86
CA VAL A 695 -33.16 23.48 3.55
C VAL A 695 -33.44 24.79 2.86
N LYS A 696 -32.80 25.86 3.33
CA LYS A 696 -32.93 27.21 2.79
C LYS A 696 -31.60 27.72 2.26
N ARG A 697 -31.66 28.71 1.36
CA ARG A 697 -30.49 29.44 0.88
C ARG A 697 -30.67 30.95 0.89
N TRP A 698 -29.55 31.66 1.06
CA TRP A 698 -29.42 33.12 0.96
C TRP A 698 -28.22 33.46 0.10
N LYS A 699 -28.28 34.62 -0.58
CA LYS A 699 -27.10 35.18 -1.24
C LYS A 699 -26.21 35.82 -0.18
N MET A 700 -24.89 35.62 -0.25
CA MET A 700 -23.95 36.24 0.68
C MET A 700 -24.12 37.76 0.70
N GLY A 701 -24.35 38.32 1.88
CA GLY A 701 -24.61 39.75 2.09
C GLY A 701 -26.09 40.15 2.03
N GLU A 702 -27.01 39.24 1.68
CA GLU A 702 -28.45 39.50 1.56
C GLU A 702 -29.25 38.58 2.52
N TYR A 703 -29.14 38.85 3.82
CA TYR A 703 -29.76 38.02 4.87
C TYR A 703 -31.06 38.57 5.46
N ASP A 704 -31.48 39.77 5.06
CA ASP A 704 -32.68 40.41 5.59
C ASP A 704 -34.01 39.80 5.05
N ASN A 705 -33.93 38.75 4.23
CA ASN A 705 -35.08 38.02 3.71
C ASN A 705 -35.23 36.65 4.40
N GLU A 706 -36.40 36.01 4.27
CA GLU A 706 -36.69 34.72 4.94
C GLU A 706 -35.93 33.51 4.35
N GLY A 707 -35.07 33.72 3.35
CA GLY A 707 -34.39 32.68 2.59
C GLY A 707 -35.30 31.98 1.59
N THR A 708 -34.68 31.36 0.58
CA THR A 708 -35.41 30.54 -0.39
C THR A 708 -35.36 29.08 0.02
N VAL A 709 -36.52 28.44 0.20
CA VAL A 709 -36.60 26.98 0.42
C VAL A 709 -36.20 26.24 -0.85
N VAL A 710 -35.22 25.35 -0.74
CA VAL A 710 -34.67 24.57 -1.86
C VAL A 710 -34.82 23.05 -1.69
N ALA A 711 -35.12 22.57 -0.48
CA ALA A 711 -35.52 21.19 -0.21
C ALA A 711 -36.48 21.14 0.99
N GLY A 712 -37.42 20.20 0.99
CA GLY A 712 -38.43 20.09 2.05
C GLY A 712 -39.48 21.21 2.01
N GLY A 713 -39.82 21.75 3.19
CA GLY A 713 -40.77 22.87 3.35
C GLY A 713 -42.25 22.49 3.24
N ASN A 714 -42.57 21.20 3.16
CA ASN A 714 -43.94 20.69 3.07
C ASN A 714 -44.37 19.93 4.33
N GLY A 715 -43.83 20.34 5.48
CA GLY A 715 -44.01 19.68 6.78
C GLY A 715 -43.13 18.44 6.97
N GLN A 716 -43.07 17.97 8.22
CA GLN A 716 -42.35 16.77 8.59
C GLN A 716 -43.00 15.52 7.97
N GLY A 717 -42.20 14.67 7.32
CA GLY A 717 -42.70 13.42 6.77
C GLY A 717 -41.70 12.74 5.84
N ASN A 718 -42.13 11.64 5.20
CA ASN A 718 -41.28 10.78 4.37
C ASN A 718 -41.63 10.81 2.87
N LYS A 719 -42.54 11.70 2.44
CA LYS A 719 -42.83 11.90 1.01
C LYS A 719 -41.61 12.49 0.29
N ARG A 720 -41.64 12.50 -1.05
CA ARG A 720 -40.53 13.01 -1.87
C ARG A 720 -40.32 14.51 -1.75
N ASN A 721 -41.31 15.27 -1.30
CA ASN A 721 -41.24 16.70 -1.05
C ASN A 721 -41.13 17.06 0.44
N GLN A 722 -40.94 16.07 1.31
CA GLN A 722 -40.87 16.23 2.77
C GLN A 722 -39.54 15.70 3.30
N LEU A 723 -39.13 16.26 4.45
CA LEU A 723 -37.97 15.83 5.23
C LEU A 723 -38.41 15.57 6.66
N SER A 724 -37.57 14.90 7.45
CA SER A 724 -37.71 14.72 8.88
C SER A 724 -36.35 14.85 9.54
N TYR A 725 -36.17 15.90 10.35
CA TYR A 725 -34.91 16.24 11.03
C TYR A 725 -33.69 16.27 10.09
N PRO A 726 -33.71 17.10 9.02
CA PRO A 726 -32.56 17.25 8.14
C PRO A 726 -31.35 17.79 8.92
N THR A 727 -30.17 17.20 8.71
CA THR A 727 -28.94 17.59 9.41
C THR A 727 -27.89 18.14 8.45
N PHE A 728 -26.92 17.34 8.00
CA PHE A 728 -25.89 17.82 7.09
C PHE A 728 -26.41 17.91 5.65
N ILE A 729 -25.79 18.84 4.91
CA ILE A 729 -26.10 19.10 3.51
C ILE A 729 -24.83 19.16 2.68
N PHE A 730 -24.95 18.83 1.39
CA PHE A 730 -23.91 19.06 0.39
C PHE A 730 -24.55 19.69 -0.84
N VAL A 731 -23.84 20.61 -1.50
CA VAL A 731 -24.30 21.28 -2.72
C VAL A 731 -23.29 21.03 -3.83
N ASP A 732 -23.75 20.43 -4.93
CA ASP A 732 -22.89 20.18 -6.11
C ASP A 732 -22.80 21.40 -7.04
N GLU A 733 -21.93 21.33 -8.06
CA GLU A 733 -21.68 22.41 -9.01
C GLU A 733 -22.93 22.83 -9.81
N ASP A 734 -23.91 21.92 -9.93
CA ASP A 734 -25.20 22.15 -10.58
C ASP A 734 -26.24 22.77 -9.61
N GLN A 735 -25.82 23.15 -8.40
CA GLN A 735 -26.67 23.61 -7.30
C GLN A 735 -27.74 22.58 -6.89
N SER A 736 -27.47 21.28 -7.07
CA SER A 736 -28.30 20.24 -6.47
C SER A 736 -27.93 20.08 -5.00
N VAL A 737 -28.96 19.98 -4.16
CA VAL A 737 -28.82 19.86 -2.70
C VAL A 737 -29.01 18.41 -2.29
N TYR A 738 -28.02 17.85 -1.62
CA TYR A 738 -28.07 16.55 -0.96
C TYR A 738 -28.31 16.79 0.51
N VAL A 739 -29.29 16.10 1.09
CA VAL A 739 -29.74 16.31 2.46
C VAL A 739 -29.76 14.98 3.17
N SER A 740 -29.07 14.89 4.30
CA SER A 740 -29.25 13.80 5.24
C SER A 740 -30.58 13.96 5.95
N ASP A 741 -31.57 13.22 5.47
CA ASP A 741 -32.93 13.18 5.97
C ASP A 741 -32.97 12.21 7.17
N THR A 742 -32.31 12.63 8.26
CA THR A 742 -31.87 11.79 9.39
C THR A 742 -33.00 10.98 9.99
N GLY A 743 -34.15 11.61 10.22
CA GLY A 743 -35.33 11.00 10.82
C GLY A 743 -36.02 9.98 9.92
N ASN A 744 -35.79 10.06 8.60
CA ASN A 744 -36.28 9.08 7.63
C ASN A 744 -35.21 8.05 7.21
N HIS A 745 -34.02 8.11 7.80
CA HIS A 745 -32.92 7.16 7.55
C HIS A 745 -32.54 7.04 6.06
N ARG A 746 -32.44 8.18 5.39
CA ARG A 746 -32.13 8.26 3.96
C ARG A 746 -31.36 9.53 3.63
N VAL A 747 -30.78 9.56 2.43
CA VAL A 747 -30.25 10.78 1.83
C VAL A 747 -31.08 11.12 0.61
N MET A 748 -31.47 12.38 0.51
CA MET A 748 -32.30 12.90 -0.57
C MET A 748 -31.54 13.93 -1.40
N LYS A 749 -31.65 13.85 -2.73
CA LYS A 749 -31.15 14.84 -3.68
C LYS A 749 -32.30 15.65 -4.27
N TRP A 750 -32.25 16.97 -4.14
CA TRP A 750 -33.05 17.93 -4.90
C TRP A 750 -32.19 18.55 -5.99
N ARG A 751 -32.61 18.45 -7.25
CA ARG A 751 -32.02 19.27 -8.30
C ARG A 751 -32.46 20.72 -8.11
N LYS A 752 -31.69 21.65 -8.66
CA LYS A 752 -32.05 23.07 -8.69
C LYS A 752 -33.50 23.24 -9.17
N ASP A 753 -34.27 24.03 -8.41
CA ASP A 753 -35.67 24.37 -8.66
C ASP A 753 -36.67 23.18 -8.66
N ALA A 754 -36.23 21.98 -8.28
CA ALA A 754 -37.10 20.81 -8.18
C ALA A 754 -38.11 20.96 -7.02
N LYS A 755 -39.35 20.54 -7.25
CA LYS A 755 -40.40 20.51 -6.22
C LYS A 755 -40.36 19.27 -5.33
N GLU A 756 -39.72 18.21 -5.81
CA GLU A 756 -39.56 16.95 -5.10
C GLU A 756 -38.12 16.45 -5.23
N GLY A 757 -37.67 15.75 -4.21
CA GLY A 757 -36.38 15.11 -4.15
C GLY A 757 -36.41 13.66 -4.61
N THR A 758 -35.22 13.09 -4.75
CA THR A 758 -35.01 11.69 -5.07
C THR A 758 -34.17 11.05 -3.98
N VAL A 759 -34.58 9.85 -3.53
CA VAL A 759 -33.75 9.07 -2.60
C VAL A 759 -32.51 8.62 -3.36
N VAL A 760 -31.32 8.93 -2.84
CA VAL A 760 -30.04 8.61 -3.47
C VAL A 760 -29.14 7.73 -2.59
N ALA A 761 -29.46 7.57 -1.31
CA ALA A 761 -28.89 6.55 -0.44
C ALA A 761 -29.90 6.16 0.66
N GLY A 762 -29.89 4.89 1.07
CA GLY A 762 -30.83 4.35 2.05
C GLY A 762 -32.28 4.37 1.57
N GLY A 763 -33.23 4.65 2.48
CA GLY A 763 -34.66 4.73 2.18
C GLY A 763 -35.42 3.39 2.18
N ASN A 764 -34.75 2.28 2.52
CA ASN A 764 -35.35 0.96 2.68
C ASN A 764 -35.62 0.60 4.15
N GLY A 765 -35.98 1.61 4.95
CA GLY A 765 -36.16 1.50 6.40
C GLY A 765 -34.87 1.67 7.21
N GLN A 766 -35.02 1.75 8.53
CA GLN A 766 -33.90 1.80 9.47
C GLN A 766 -33.22 0.42 9.54
N GLY A 767 -31.90 0.38 9.46
CA GLY A 767 -31.16 -0.86 9.66
C GLY A 767 -29.69 -0.78 9.25
N ALA A 768 -28.99 -1.91 9.35
CA ALA A 768 -27.57 -2.04 9.06
C ALA A 768 -27.26 -2.77 7.74
N ASN A 769 -28.27 -3.18 6.97
CA ASN A 769 -28.06 -3.76 5.65
C ASN A 769 -27.42 -2.75 4.69
N LEU A 770 -26.85 -3.23 3.58
CA LEU A 770 -26.15 -2.38 2.61
C LEU A 770 -27.08 -1.39 1.89
N ASN A 771 -28.38 -1.65 1.84
CA ASN A 771 -29.40 -0.76 1.27
C ASN A 771 -30.13 0.08 2.34
N GLN A 772 -29.71 0.00 3.60
CA GLN A 772 -30.31 0.68 4.75
C GLN A 772 -29.31 1.61 5.43
N LEU A 773 -29.85 2.60 6.14
CA LEU A 773 -29.11 3.52 7.00
C LEU A 773 -29.80 3.58 8.36
N SER A 774 -29.09 4.09 9.37
CA SER A 774 -29.61 4.30 10.72
C SER A 774 -29.12 5.66 11.25
N LEU A 775 -30.03 6.63 11.21
CA LEU A 775 -29.78 8.05 11.51
C LEU A 775 -28.54 8.60 10.77
N PRO A 776 -28.54 8.72 9.44
CA PRO A 776 -27.40 9.28 8.71
C PRO A 776 -27.18 10.76 9.05
N TYR A 777 -25.93 11.16 9.33
CA TYR A 777 -25.54 12.54 9.65
C TYR A 777 -24.80 13.19 8.48
N GLY A 778 -23.48 13.10 8.40
CA GLY A 778 -22.70 13.72 7.33
C GLY A 778 -23.03 13.15 5.95
N VAL A 779 -23.10 14.04 4.95
CA VAL A 779 -23.20 13.69 3.53
C VAL A 779 -22.22 14.54 2.74
N ILE A 780 -21.39 13.92 1.90
CA ILE A 780 -20.55 14.59 0.92
C ILE A 780 -20.57 13.82 -0.40
N VAL A 781 -20.35 14.52 -1.51
CA VAL A 781 -20.31 13.91 -2.84
C VAL A 781 -18.97 14.22 -3.48
N ASP A 782 -18.32 13.20 -4.04
CA ASP A 782 -17.06 13.41 -4.77
C ASP A 782 -17.29 13.85 -6.22
N ASN A 783 -16.21 14.25 -6.89
CA ASN A 783 -16.25 14.73 -8.28
C ASN A 783 -16.71 13.66 -9.30
N LEU A 784 -16.85 12.39 -8.89
CA LEU A 784 -17.42 11.32 -9.72
C LEU A 784 -18.92 11.09 -9.43
N GLY A 785 -19.54 11.94 -8.59
CA GLY A 785 -20.94 11.81 -8.21
C GLY A 785 -21.22 10.70 -7.20
N ARG A 786 -20.20 10.19 -6.49
CA ARG A 786 -20.38 9.15 -5.47
C ARG A 786 -20.69 9.80 -4.13
N ILE A 787 -21.73 9.30 -3.48
CA ILE A 787 -22.32 9.87 -2.28
C ILE A 787 -21.76 9.12 -1.07
N TYR A 788 -21.11 9.82 -0.16
CA TYR A 788 -20.59 9.28 1.09
C TYR A 788 -21.47 9.74 2.23
N VAL A 789 -21.87 8.79 3.08
CA VAL A 789 -22.84 9.02 4.15
C VAL A 789 -22.26 8.50 5.44
N ALA A 790 -22.20 9.35 6.47
CA ALA A 790 -21.89 8.94 7.82
C ALA A 790 -23.14 8.29 8.43
N ASP A 791 -23.15 6.97 8.48
CA ASP A 791 -24.23 6.16 8.99
C ASP A 791 -24.07 6.03 10.51
N PHE A 792 -24.39 7.13 11.20
CA PHE A 792 -24.04 7.43 12.59
C PHE A 792 -24.29 6.26 13.55
N ARG A 793 -25.53 5.73 13.63
CA ARG A 793 -25.85 4.65 14.58
C ARG A 793 -25.23 3.31 14.22
N ASN A 794 -24.92 3.09 12.94
CA ASN A 794 -24.25 1.87 12.50
C ASN A 794 -22.72 1.98 12.56
N ALA A 795 -22.19 3.09 13.11
CA ALA A 795 -20.76 3.33 13.30
C ALA A 795 -19.93 3.12 12.01
N ARG A 796 -20.44 3.57 10.86
CA ARG A 796 -19.80 3.35 9.57
C ARG A 796 -19.94 4.54 8.63
N VAL A 797 -19.04 4.63 7.66
CA VAL A 797 -19.24 5.48 6.48
C VAL A 797 -19.59 4.57 5.32
N MET A 798 -20.64 4.91 4.60
CA MET A 798 -21.14 4.17 3.44
C MET A 798 -20.99 5.00 2.18
N ARG A 799 -20.82 4.35 1.03
CA ARG A 799 -20.82 5.00 -0.28
C ARG A 799 -21.88 4.43 -1.21
N TRP A 800 -22.62 5.31 -1.87
CA TRP A 800 -23.48 4.97 -3.01
C TRP A 800 -22.94 5.56 -4.31
N CYS A 801 -22.93 4.75 -5.37
CA CYS A 801 -22.78 5.25 -6.72
C CYS A 801 -24.16 5.55 -7.30
N GLU A 802 -24.25 6.53 -8.20
CA GLU A 802 -25.53 6.92 -8.81
C GLU A 802 -26.26 5.72 -9.43
N GLY A 803 -27.55 5.57 -9.08
CA GLY A 803 -28.42 4.50 -9.58
C GLY A 803 -28.22 3.12 -8.93
N LYS A 804 -27.40 3.00 -7.87
CA LYS A 804 -27.27 1.77 -7.09
C LYS A 804 -28.33 1.69 -5.98
N GLU A 805 -28.88 0.50 -5.79
CA GLU A 805 -29.86 0.22 -4.73
C GLU A 805 -29.18 -0.03 -3.37
N GLU A 806 -27.95 -0.53 -3.38
CA GLU A 806 -27.14 -0.80 -2.19
C GLU A 806 -25.86 0.03 -2.18
N GLY A 807 -25.43 0.39 -0.98
CA GLY A 807 -24.18 1.08 -0.74
C GLY A 807 -23.06 0.11 -0.39
N GLU A 808 -21.85 0.64 -0.39
CA GLU A 808 -20.64 -0.09 -0.05
C GLU A 808 -20.07 0.51 1.23
N ILE A 809 -19.69 -0.34 2.20
CA ILE A 809 -19.02 0.12 3.41
C ILE A 809 -17.66 0.68 3.02
N VAL A 810 -17.43 1.96 3.32
CA VAL A 810 -16.17 2.66 3.12
C VAL A 810 -15.26 2.45 4.32
N VAL A 811 -15.81 2.61 5.52
CA VAL A 811 -15.14 2.42 6.84
C VAL A 811 -16.19 1.90 7.82
N SER A 812 -15.83 1.00 8.76
CA SER A 812 -16.75 0.48 9.79
C SER A 812 -16.13 0.38 11.18
N GLY A 813 -16.95 0.56 12.22
CA GLY A 813 -16.61 0.47 13.63
C GLY A 813 -16.89 -0.89 14.29
N ASN A 814 -16.69 -2.02 13.61
CA ASN A 814 -17.01 -3.37 14.13
C ASN A 814 -15.76 -4.25 14.35
N GLY A 815 -14.85 -3.84 15.25
CA GLY A 815 -13.87 -4.76 15.87
C GLY A 815 -12.36 -4.65 15.54
N GLN A 816 -11.84 -3.55 14.93
CA GLN A 816 -10.39 -3.32 14.74
C GLN A 816 -9.80 -2.16 15.60
N VAL A 817 -8.48 -1.95 15.64
CA VAL A 817 -7.89 -0.73 16.24
C VAL A 817 -8.29 0.48 15.37
N ASN A 818 -8.64 1.63 15.99
CA ASN A 818 -9.16 2.83 15.31
C ASN A 818 -10.55 2.67 14.65
N GLN A 819 -11.53 2.16 15.39
CA GLN A 819 -12.93 2.11 14.96
C GLN A 819 -13.61 3.49 15.03
N LEU A 820 -14.51 3.75 14.10
CA LEU A 820 -15.47 4.85 14.21
C LEU A 820 -16.54 4.51 15.25
N ASN A 821 -17.04 5.52 15.97
CA ASN A 821 -18.15 5.44 16.90
C ASN A 821 -19.00 6.71 16.78
N GLY A 822 -20.14 6.60 16.10
CA GLY A 822 -20.99 7.75 15.77
C GLY A 822 -20.32 8.73 14.80
N PRO A 823 -19.85 8.31 13.62
CA PRO A 823 -19.29 9.27 12.66
C PRO A 823 -20.35 10.30 12.26
N CYS A 824 -19.98 11.59 12.25
CA CYS A 824 -20.88 12.69 11.96
C CYS A 824 -20.39 13.51 10.76
N GLY A 825 -19.60 14.56 10.96
CA GLY A 825 -19.05 15.39 9.89
C GLY A 825 -18.08 14.62 9.00
N LEU A 826 -18.20 14.85 7.68
CA LEU A 826 -17.32 14.29 6.66
C LEU A 826 -16.75 15.43 5.83
N SER A 827 -15.48 15.33 5.44
CA SER A 827 -14.86 16.29 4.51
C SER A 827 -13.76 15.61 3.70
N PHE A 828 -13.51 16.09 2.48
CA PHE A 828 -12.37 15.67 1.67
C PHE A 828 -11.28 16.73 1.67
N ASP A 829 -10.02 16.32 1.65
CA ASP A 829 -8.93 17.22 1.21
C ASP A 829 -8.78 17.20 -0.32
N ASP A 830 -7.96 18.11 -0.85
CA ASP A 830 -7.69 18.23 -2.30
C ASP A 830 -7.02 16.99 -2.91
N GLU A 831 -6.48 16.08 -2.08
CA GLU A 831 -5.93 14.78 -2.51
C GLU A 831 -6.99 13.67 -2.54
N GLY A 832 -8.21 13.98 -2.13
CA GLY A 832 -9.31 13.05 -2.02
C GLY A 832 -9.24 12.16 -0.78
N ASN A 833 -8.48 12.51 0.26
CA ASN A 833 -8.51 11.79 1.54
C ASN A 833 -9.77 12.17 2.34
N LEU A 834 -10.38 11.22 3.06
CA LEU A 834 -11.62 11.39 3.80
C LEU A 834 -11.28 11.68 5.25
N TYR A 835 -11.78 12.78 5.77
CA TYR A 835 -11.74 13.13 7.17
C TYR A 835 -13.12 12.87 7.76
N VAL A 836 -13.14 12.25 8.93
CA VAL A 836 -14.35 11.87 9.66
C VAL A 836 -14.24 12.41 11.07
N ALA A 837 -15.23 13.22 11.47
CA ALA A 837 -15.44 13.54 12.87
C ALA A 837 -16.02 12.30 13.55
N ASP A 838 -15.20 11.69 14.40
CA ASP A 838 -15.51 10.47 15.11
C ASP A 838 -16.10 10.84 16.48
N TYR A 839 -17.37 11.29 16.44
CA TYR A 839 -18.06 12.02 17.51
C TYR A 839 -17.83 11.40 18.89
N SER A 840 -18.16 10.12 19.05
CA SER A 840 -18.18 9.46 20.36
C SER A 840 -16.79 9.00 20.82
N ASN A 841 -15.80 9.02 19.93
CA ASN A 841 -14.39 8.80 20.30
C ASN A 841 -13.62 10.11 20.46
N HIS A 842 -14.29 11.25 20.30
CA HIS A 842 -13.75 12.59 20.56
C HIS A 842 -12.47 12.91 19.78
N ARG A 843 -12.46 12.53 18.50
CA ARG A 843 -11.29 12.69 17.62
C ARG A 843 -11.70 12.96 16.18
N VAL A 844 -10.74 13.35 15.35
CA VAL A 844 -10.90 13.38 13.90
C VAL A 844 -9.96 12.35 13.29
N GLU A 845 -10.53 11.50 12.44
CA GLU A 845 -9.84 10.43 11.75
C GLU A 845 -9.68 10.75 10.27
N LYS A 846 -8.45 10.59 9.76
CA LYS A 846 -8.13 10.66 8.34
C LYS A 846 -8.03 9.24 7.78
N PHE A 847 -8.84 8.96 6.78
CA PHE A 847 -8.74 7.80 5.93
C PHE A 847 -8.09 8.24 4.65
N GLU A 848 -6.86 7.80 4.46
CA GLU A 848 -6.20 8.04 3.19
C GLU A 848 -6.93 7.24 2.14
N ILE A 849 -7.37 7.93 1.10
CA ILE A 849 -7.82 7.23 -0.07
C ILE A 849 -6.63 6.37 -0.50
N ILE A 850 -6.88 5.11 -0.82
CA ILE A 850 -5.95 4.41 -1.69
C ILE A 850 -6.16 5.15 -3.00
N LEU A 851 -5.47 6.28 -3.16
CA LEU A 851 -4.97 6.70 -4.44
C LEU A 851 -4.22 5.46 -4.86
N SER A 852 -4.92 4.63 -5.60
CA SER A 852 -4.32 3.84 -6.61
C SER A 852 -3.30 4.77 -7.24
N MET A 853 -2.04 4.53 -6.88
CA MET A 853 -1.01 5.53 -7.08
C MET A 853 -0.82 5.64 -8.57
N LYS A 854 -1.03 6.87 -9.02
CA LYS A 854 -0.76 7.26 -10.37
C LYS A 854 0.64 6.72 -10.80
N PHE A 855 0.70 5.92 -11.86
CA PHE A 855 1.80 5.51 -12.72
C PHE A 855 1.50 5.82 -14.20
#